data_AF-A0A919VR71-F1
#
_entry.id   AF-A0A919VR71-F1
#
_cell.length_a   1.000
_cell.length_b   1.000
_cell.length_c   1.000
_cell.angle_alpha   90.00
_cell.angle_beta   90.00
_cell.angle_gamma   90.00
#
_symmetry.space_group_name_H-M   'P 1'
#
loop_
_entity.id
_entity.type
_entity.pdbx_description
1 polymer ?
#
loop_
_entity_poly.entity_id
_entity_poly.type
_entity_poly.pdbx_seq_one_letter_code
_entity_poly.pdbx_strand_id
1 'polypeptide(L)'
;MTAPIPAPRGLPVVGNALQIPVTGGHRFFADLAAAHPGGIFKLNLAGRHVVMVYDPDLVAEVSDESRFHKPIDPPLAHVRDFAGDGLFTAYDGEESWGQAHRILLPAFSQRSMKAYFPQMLEVAQDLIGHWETRSDVDVTEDMTRLTLDTIALTGFGHAFHSFEQPELHPFLQAMGRALTEAMHRTRQLPAITGLKRKADAAYRADIARMQDLVDEVIRSRRASGEKAQDLLGLMLEAADPVSGVRLTDENIRNQVLTFLIAGHETTSGTLSFALHLLMRNPHVLAQAYAEVDRILPGDTVPTYETVMKLDVIPRILDEALRLHSPITAIGLMANHDTVLAGKYHLDAGQKVAVLLKPLHVHPGAWENPDEFDIDRWLPERKAARHPHAYKPFGNGERACIGRQFALTEARLALAMILQHFAISDPHGHQLAIKQTLTIKPDNLTLRVRPRQEHERLSVAATDDAPAAESVEVEASGVRLHVAYGSNLGTSEDLAQQLADRARRSGFDVTVQTLDELADDLPSEGLLAVVTSSYNGKAPDNAQRFDELDIPAGTLTGVRYAVLGNGNTQWTTYQAFPSRVDAALAAAGATPIVARGETDAAGDFDAMATAWLDGLWSALAASFGATSDAAPAASRYSVEVLGEDQVRPAVVSAQAYPVTVVSIDELTRPFALPAGVARPGVKAVTVRLPEGVTYEAGDHLAVYAKNHPELVAWALGVLRVPRDRVLRLAQDGNRPSSLPIGVPVTAELLLTEFVELQEPATRSQLAVLTAHTGCPWTTGQLAALTPEELLEKRVSVLALLERFPAIELPFGVFLSLTGTIRPRFYSISSSPAADPSLATLTVGLVDGPALAGQGRYRGMCSQYLARLTPGDTFFGHVRVPAPPFRPPADPRTPMILVGPGTGVAPLRGFLQDRAAQPARGPAKLFYGCRHPEHDFLYRDELLAWEASGVVDLHLAFSAQEEHPHRYVQHALAAAGDEVWELLDQGAHVYVCGDGARMAPAVRAELSDLYARKTGSTPAQAAEWFLALEAAGRYQQDVFA
;
A
#
# COMPACT_ATOMS: atom_id res chain seq x y z
N MET A 1 -45.25 8.80 -40.34
CA MET A 1 -46.40 8.81 -39.41
C MET A 1 -46.01 7.95 -38.22
N THR A 2 -46.09 8.49 -37.00
CA THR A 2 -45.77 7.74 -35.78
C THR A 2 -46.91 6.79 -35.43
N ALA A 3 -46.59 5.63 -34.86
CA ALA A 3 -47.56 4.65 -34.41
C ALA A 3 -47.70 4.68 -32.87
N PRO A 4 -48.88 4.40 -32.31
CA PRO A 4 -49.03 4.29 -30.87
C PRO A 4 -48.24 3.08 -30.32
N ILE A 5 -47.64 3.24 -29.14
CA ILE A 5 -46.98 2.15 -28.43
C ILE A 5 -48.06 1.18 -27.90
N PRO A 6 -47.92 -0.14 -28.11
CA PRO A 6 -48.85 -1.13 -27.56
C PRO A 6 -49.01 -0.99 -26.05
N ALA A 7 -50.22 -1.14 -25.52
CA ALA A 7 -50.49 -1.03 -24.09
C ALA A 7 -51.44 -2.14 -23.62
N PRO A 8 -51.11 -2.87 -22.53
CA PRO A 8 -52.03 -3.82 -21.93
C PRO A 8 -53.22 -3.10 -21.27
N ARG A 9 -54.35 -3.79 -21.19
CA ARG A 9 -55.61 -3.22 -20.70
C ARG A 9 -55.53 -2.92 -19.18
N GLY A 10 -55.57 -1.64 -18.82
CA GLY A 10 -55.58 -1.16 -17.43
C GLY A 10 -56.99 -0.99 -16.85
N LEU A 11 -57.07 -0.86 -15.52
CA LEU A 11 -58.29 -0.48 -14.80
C LEU A 11 -58.62 1.00 -15.01
N PRO A 12 -59.90 1.40 -14.92
CA PRO A 12 -60.30 2.81 -14.95
C PRO A 12 -59.57 3.62 -13.84
N VAL A 13 -59.15 4.84 -14.17
CA VAL A 13 -58.49 5.81 -13.26
C VAL A 13 -57.06 5.42 -12.81
N VAL A 14 -56.85 4.21 -12.32
CA VAL A 14 -55.55 3.76 -11.76
C VAL A 14 -54.63 3.05 -12.78
N GLY A 15 -55.14 2.75 -13.97
CA GLY A 15 -54.39 2.07 -15.03
C GLY A 15 -53.96 0.66 -14.62
N ASN A 16 -52.70 0.32 -14.87
CA ASN A 16 -52.09 -0.97 -14.53
C ASN A 16 -51.51 -1.02 -13.11
N ALA A 17 -51.56 0.06 -12.33
CA ALA A 17 -50.89 0.14 -11.03
C ALA A 17 -51.29 -0.99 -10.05
N LEU A 18 -52.58 -1.31 -9.96
CA LEU A 18 -53.09 -2.37 -9.07
C LEU A 18 -52.94 -3.79 -9.65
N GLN A 19 -52.52 -3.91 -10.92
CA GLN A 19 -52.29 -5.21 -11.56
C GLN A 19 -50.87 -5.74 -11.29
N ILE A 20 -49.94 -4.87 -10.87
CA ILE A 20 -48.58 -5.28 -10.51
C ILE A 20 -48.64 -5.99 -9.16
N PRO A 21 -48.24 -7.28 -9.08
CA PRO A 21 -48.34 -8.04 -7.85
C PRO A 21 -47.35 -7.57 -6.80
N VAL A 22 -47.70 -7.79 -5.52
CA VAL A 22 -46.85 -7.42 -4.38
C VAL A 22 -45.58 -8.28 -4.34
N THR A 23 -45.70 -9.58 -4.63
CA THR A 23 -44.60 -10.53 -4.76
C THR A 23 -44.52 -11.03 -6.20
N GLY A 24 -43.31 -11.35 -6.68
CA GLY A 24 -43.13 -11.87 -8.04
C GLY A 24 -43.28 -10.84 -9.16
N GLY A 25 -42.96 -9.56 -8.90
CA GLY A 25 -43.05 -8.48 -9.90
C GLY A 25 -42.20 -8.76 -11.15
N HIS A 26 -41.01 -9.35 -10.97
CA HIS A 26 -40.15 -9.79 -12.08
C HIS A 26 -40.87 -10.74 -13.05
N ARG A 27 -41.65 -11.71 -12.52
CA ARG A 27 -42.43 -12.64 -13.35
C ARG A 27 -43.55 -11.93 -14.10
N PHE A 28 -44.27 -11.03 -13.42
CA PHE A 28 -45.33 -10.24 -14.05
C PHE A 28 -44.83 -9.44 -15.26
N PHE A 29 -43.66 -8.79 -15.16
CA PHE A 29 -43.08 -8.06 -16.28
C PHE A 29 -42.59 -8.98 -17.41
N ALA A 30 -42.07 -10.17 -17.07
CA ALA A 30 -41.69 -11.17 -18.06
C ALA A 30 -42.91 -11.71 -18.83
N ASP A 31 -44.01 -12.02 -18.14
CA ASP A 31 -45.26 -12.49 -18.75
C ASP A 31 -45.86 -11.42 -19.69
N LEU A 32 -45.81 -10.13 -19.28
CA LEU A 32 -46.23 -9.03 -20.14
C LEU A 32 -45.32 -8.87 -21.36
N ALA A 33 -44.00 -9.01 -21.21
CA ALA A 33 -43.09 -8.98 -22.34
C ALA A 33 -43.42 -10.11 -23.33
N ALA A 34 -43.66 -11.34 -22.87
CA ALA A 34 -44.07 -12.45 -23.74
C ALA A 34 -45.37 -12.16 -24.54
N ALA A 35 -46.30 -11.40 -23.96
CA ALA A 35 -47.53 -10.97 -24.65
C ALA A 35 -47.32 -9.83 -25.67
N HIS A 36 -46.14 -9.21 -25.71
CA HIS A 36 -45.82 -8.04 -26.54
C HIS A 36 -44.54 -8.25 -27.37
N PRO A 37 -44.44 -9.28 -28.22
CA PRO A 37 -43.18 -9.75 -28.83
C PRO A 37 -42.45 -8.74 -29.73
N GLY A 38 -43.06 -7.58 -30.01
CA GLY A 38 -42.40 -6.46 -30.69
C GLY A 38 -41.41 -5.68 -29.80
N GLY A 39 -41.07 -6.18 -28.61
CA GLY A 39 -39.98 -5.62 -27.80
C GLY A 39 -40.31 -4.35 -27.01
N ILE A 40 -41.55 -3.85 -27.10
CA ILE A 40 -41.97 -2.57 -26.52
C ILE A 40 -43.44 -2.57 -26.12
N PHE A 41 -43.75 -2.03 -24.94
CA PHE A 41 -45.11 -1.75 -24.50
C PHE A 41 -45.17 -0.60 -23.49
N LYS A 42 -46.35 -0.01 -23.27
CA LYS A 42 -46.55 1.15 -22.39
C LYS A 42 -47.51 0.82 -21.25
N LEU A 43 -47.11 1.09 -20.01
CA LEU A 43 -47.96 0.96 -18.83
C LEU A 43 -48.46 2.33 -18.34
N ASN A 44 -49.66 2.35 -17.77
CA ASN A 44 -50.21 3.50 -17.04
C ASN A 44 -50.21 3.20 -15.54
N LEU A 45 -49.33 3.84 -14.78
CA LEU A 45 -49.21 3.70 -13.34
C LEU A 45 -49.86 4.90 -12.64
N ALA A 46 -51.19 4.87 -12.51
CA ALA A 46 -51.99 5.94 -11.91
C ALA A 46 -51.72 7.34 -12.52
N GLY A 47 -51.77 7.44 -13.84
CA GLY A 47 -51.54 8.66 -14.62
C GLY A 47 -50.10 8.87 -15.06
N ARG A 48 -49.15 8.07 -14.53
CA ARG A 48 -47.74 8.08 -14.96
C ARG A 48 -47.54 7.03 -16.03
N HIS A 49 -47.12 7.44 -17.21
CA HIS A 49 -46.84 6.52 -18.29
C HIS A 49 -45.39 6.07 -18.29
N VAL A 50 -45.14 4.77 -18.35
CA VAL A 50 -43.79 4.19 -18.45
C VAL A 50 -43.74 3.28 -19.67
N VAL A 51 -42.76 3.51 -20.54
CA VAL A 51 -42.51 2.68 -21.72
C VAL A 51 -41.51 1.59 -21.35
N MET A 52 -41.89 0.34 -21.52
CA MET A 52 -41.04 -0.83 -21.29
C MET A 52 -40.41 -1.24 -22.61
N VAL A 53 -39.09 -1.44 -22.62
CA VAL A 53 -38.30 -1.83 -23.80
C VAL A 53 -37.42 -3.03 -23.45
N TYR A 54 -37.27 -3.97 -24.37
CA TYR A 54 -36.38 -5.12 -24.18
C TYR A 54 -35.92 -5.78 -25.49
N ASP A 55 -36.31 -5.25 -26.64
CA ASP A 55 -35.70 -5.64 -27.93
C ASP A 55 -34.29 -5.02 -28.05
N PRO A 56 -33.26 -5.78 -28.49
CA PRO A 56 -31.89 -5.30 -28.52
C PRO A 56 -31.65 -4.04 -29.35
N ASP A 57 -32.34 -3.87 -30.49
CA ASP A 57 -32.19 -2.68 -31.36
C ASP A 57 -32.80 -1.45 -30.69
N LEU A 58 -34.01 -1.61 -30.12
CA LEU A 58 -34.64 -0.54 -29.34
C LEU A 58 -33.83 -0.19 -28.08
N VAL A 59 -33.22 -1.19 -27.43
CA VAL A 59 -32.31 -0.98 -26.28
C VAL A 59 -31.07 -0.21 -26.71
N ALA A 60 -30.53 -0.46 -27.91
CA ALA A 60 -29.42 0.31 -28.45
C ALA A 60 -29.78 1.79 -28.58
N GLU A 61 -30.96 2.10 -29.14
CA GLU A 61 -31.43 3.49 -29.25
C GLU A 61 -31.65 4.18 -27.90
N VAL A 62 -32.27 3.51 -26.93
CA VAL A 62 -32.49 4.13 -25.60
C VAL A 62 -31.22 4.18 -24.75
N SER A 63 -30.16 3.48 -25.16
CA SER A 63 -28.84 3.53 -24.52
C SER A 63 -27.98 4.71 -25.00
N ASP A 64 -28.46 5.51 -25.97
CA ASP A 64 -27.79 6.71 -26.45
C ASP A 64 -27.91 7.84 -25.41
N GLU A 65 -26.80 8.17 -24.75
CA GLU A 65 -26.73 9.17 -23.68
C GLU A 65 -27.02 10.61 -24.17
N SER A 66 -26.93 10.86 -25.47
CA SER A 66 -27.34 12.17 -26.03
C SER A 66 -28.86 12.33 -26.04
N ARG A 67 -29.60 11.22 -26.12
CA ARG A 67 -31.06 11.17 -26.21
C ARG A 67 -31.74 10.83 -24.88
N PHE A 68 -31.07 10.05 -24.03
CA PHE A 68 -31.62 9.55 -22.78
C PHE A 68 -30.64 9.69 -21.62
N HIS A 69 -31.16 9.99 -20.42
CA HIS A 69 -30.40 9.94 -19.18
C HIS A 69 -31.07 9.02 -18.16
N LYS A 70 -30.35 8.64 -17.10
CA LYS A 70 -30.90 7.85 -15.98
C LYS A 70 -31.60 8.77 -14.97
N PRO A 71 -32.93 8.67 -14.77
CA PRO A 71 -33.61 9.42 -13.73
C PRO A 71 -33.51 8.72 -12.36
N ILE A 72 -33.74 9.48 -11.29
CA ILE A 72 -33.97 8.93 -9.95
C ILE A 72 -35.48 8.73 -9.75
N ASP A 73 -35.94 7.53 -10.07
CA ASP A 73 -37.33 7.12 -9.94
C ASP A 73 -37.73 6.74 -8.51
N PRO A 74 -39.03 6.61 -8.18
CA PRO A 74 -39.51 6.45 -6.80
C PRO A 74 -38.78 5.39 -5.94
N PRO A 75 -38.43 4.19 -6.44
CA PRO A 75 -37.62 3.25 -5.67
C PRO A 75 -36.29 3.85 -5.18
N LEU A 76 -35.54 4.49 -6.08
CA LEU A 76 -34.25 5.10 -5.77
C LEU A 76 -34.39 6.40 -4.98
N ALA A 77 -35.48 7.15 -5.19
CA ALA A 77 -35.80 8.32 -4.38
C ALA A 77 -36.04 7.98 -2.90
N HIS A 78 -36.56 6.79 -2.59
CA HIS A 78 -36.65 6.32 -1.21
C HIS A 78 -35.31 5.81 -0.67
N VAL A 79 -34.49 5.15 -1.49
CA VAL A 79 -33.11 4.76 -1.09
C VAL A 79 -32.25 6.00 -0.78
N ARG A 80 -32.50 7.11 -1.49
CA ARG A 80 -31.90 8.41 -1.21
C ARG A 80 -32.18 8.94 0.20
N ASP A 81 -33.26 8.52 0.87
CA ASP A 81 -33.54 8.93 2.26
C ASP A 81 -32.38 8.58 3.22
N PHE A 82 -31.58 7.54 2.90
CA PHE A 82 -30.41 7.16 3.68
C PHE A 82 -29.09 7.27 2.95
N ALA A 83 -29.05 7.03 1.63
CA ALA A 83 -27.82 7.10 0.84
C ALA A 83 -27.54 8.48 0.21
N GLY A 84 -28.43 9.47 0.40
CA GLY A 84 -28.24 10.86 -0.04
C GLY A 84 -27.87 11.01 -1.52
N ASP A 85 -26.97 11.94 -1.83
CA ASP A 85 -26.44 12.18 -3.19
C ASP A 85 -25.25 11.26 -3.54
N GLY A 86 -25.32 9.99 -3.12
CA GLY A 86 -24.38 8.95 -3.52
C GLY A 86 -24.46 8.61 -5.01
N LEU A 87 -23.42 7.96 -5.58
CA LEU A 87 -23.31 7.66 -7.02
C LEU A 87 -24.54 6.97 -7.63
N PHE A 88 -25.26 6.19 -6.82
CA PHE A 88 -26.45 5.45 -7.22
C PHE A 88 -27.76 6.25 -7.13
N THR A 89 -27.81 7.24 -6.24
CA THR A 89 -29.01 8.00 -5.85
C THR A 89 -28.94 9.49 -6.19
N ALA A 90 -27.80 9.97 -6.70
CA ALA A 90 -27.62 11.34 -7.15
C ALA A 90 -28.48 11.65 -8.38
N TYR A 91 -29.16 12.80 -8.37
CA TYR A 91 -29.93 13.28 -9.50
C TYR A 91 -29.04 13.59 -10.69
N ASP A 92 -29.65 13.70 -11.85
CA ASP A 92 -28.93 14.15 -13.04
C ASP A 92 -28.54 15.62 -12.91
N GLY A 93 -27.30 15.95 -13.28
CA GLY A 93 -26.73 17.28 -13.13
C GLY A 93 -26.26 17.68 -11.72
N GLU A 94 -26.38 16.81 -10.71
CA GLU A 94 -25.76 17.08 -9.39
C GLU A 94 -24.22 17.08 -9.52
N GLU A 95 -23.59 18.19 -9.16
CA GLU A 95 -22.13 18.34 -9.27
C GLU A 95 -21.37 17.32 -8.40
N SER A 96 -21.93 16.98 -7.24
CA SER A 96 -21.38 15.99 -6.31
C SER A 96 -21.26 14.60 -6.94
N TRP A 97 -22.15 14.23 -7.87
CA TRP A 97 -22.03 12.97 -8.62
C TRP A 97 -20.76 12.97 -9.47
N GLY A 98 -20.53 14.04 -10.24
CA GLY A 98 -19.37 14.15 -11.12
C GLY A 98 -18.05 14.20 -10.34
N GLN A 99 -18.02 14.94 -9.24
CA GLN A 99 -16.87 15.01 -8.33
C GLN A 99 -16.58 13.64 -7.71
N ALA A 100 -17.58 12.98 -7.12
CA ALA A 100 -17.41 11.66 -6.51
C ALA A 100 -17.00 10.61 -7.56
N HIS A 101 -17.61 10.62 -8.75
CA HIS A 101 -17.29 9.67 -9.81
C HIS A 101 -15.82 9.76 -10.22
N ARG A 102 -15.31 10.98 -10.48
CA ARG A 102 -13.90 11.18 -10.87
C ARG A 102 -12.93 10.85 -9.73
N ILE A 103 -13.27 11.17 -8.48
CA ILE A 103 -12.45 10.83 -7.30
C ILE A 103 -12.37 9.30 -7.10
N LEU A 104 -13.47 8.59 -7.33
CA LEU A 104 -13.60 7.17 -7.03
C LEU A 104 -13.18 6.25 -8.18
N LEU A 105 -13.17 6.72 -9.43
CA LEU A 105 -12.80 5.91 -10.59
C LEU A 105 -11.42 5.22 -10.46
N PRO A 106 -10.36 5.87 -9.94
CA PRO A 106 -9.06 5.23 -9.71
C PRO A 106 -9.12 4.01 -8.77
N ALA A 107 -10.05 4.02 -7.81
CA ALA A 107 -10.24 2.91 -6.87
C ALA A 107 -10.71 1.61 -7.55
N PHE A 108 -11.21 1.69 -8.78
CA PHE A 108 -11.68 0.54 -9.55
C PHE A 108 -10.73 0.18 -10.70
N SER A 109 -9.49 0.70 -10.67
CA SER A 109 -8.42 0.32 -11.58
C SER A 109 -7.93 -1.11 -11.35
N GLN A 110 -7.24 -1.70 -12.33
CA GLN A 110 -6.63 -3.02 -12.18
C GLN A 110 -5.63 -3.06 -11.01
N ARG A 111 -4.86 -1.98 -10.82
CA ARG A 111 -3.93 -1.83 -9.69
C ARG A 111 -4.66 -1.91 -8.36
N SER A 112 -5.81 -1.25 -8.23
CA SER A 112 -6.63 -1.32 -7.03
C SER A 112 -7.24 -2.71 -6.83
N MET A 113 -7.67 -3.40 -7.89
CA MET A 113 -8.17 -4.78 -7.77
C MET A 113 -7.10 -5.72 -7.23
N LYS A 114 -5.86 -5.62 -7.74
CA LYS A 114 -4.70 -6.36 -7.19
C LYS A 114 -4.45 -6.03 -5.71
N ALA A 115 -4.59 -4.76 -5.33
CA ALA A 115 -4.41 -4.31 -3.95
C ALA A 115 -5.52 -4.77 -3.00
N TYR A 116 -6.76 -4.92 -3.47
CA TYR A 116 -7.91 -5.39 -2.67
C TYR A 116 -8.00 -6.91 -2.57
N PHE A 117 -7.35 -7.63 -3.49
CA PHE A 117 -7.44 -9.09 -3.58
C PHE A 117 -7.07 -9.82 -2.27
N PRO A 118 -6.04 -9.41 -1.50
CA PRO A 118 -5.73 -10.07 -0.23
C PRO A 118 -6.89 -10.03 0.77
N GLN A 119 -7.60 -8.91 0.90
CA GLN A 119 -8.77 -8.83 1.78
C GLN A 119 -9.99 -9.56 1.22
N MET A 120 -10.16 -9.61 -0.11
CA MET A 120 -11.19 -10.48 -0.72
C MET A 120 -10.94 -11.96 -0.40
N LEU A 121 -9.67 -12.38 -0.45
CA LEU A 121 -9.24 -13.74 -0.11
C LEU A 121 -9.45 -14.06 1.36
N GLU A 122 -9.16 -13.12 2.27
CA GLU A 122 -9.41 -13.26 3.70
C GLU A 122 -10.88 -13.60 3.98
N VAL A 123 -11.82 -12.80 3.46
CA VAL A 123 -13.26 -13.05 3.70
C VAL A 123 -13.74 -14.32 2.98
N ALA A 124 -13.18 -14.64 1.82
CA ALA A 124 -13.47 -15.92 1.16
C ALA A 124 -12.98 -17.12 2.00
N GLN A 125 -11.82 -17.01 2.66
CA GLN A 125 -11.33 -18.03 3.60
C GLN A 125 -12.25 -18.17 4.82
N ASP A 126 -12.80 -17.06 5.34
CA ASP A 126 -13.79 -17.11 6.43
C ASP A 126 -15.04 -17.90 6.03
N LEU A 127 -15.54 -17.70 4.80
CA LEU A 127 -16.64 -18.49 4.25
C LEU A 127 -16.27 -19.98 4.18
N ILE A 128 -15.07 -20.32 3.67
CA ILE A 128 -14.63 -21.71 3.58
C ILE A 128 -14.56 -22.34 4.98
N GLY A 129 -13.94 -21.67 5.95
CA GLY A 129 -13.88 -22.14 7.34
C GLY A 129 -15.29 -22.29 7.96
N HIS A 130 -16.21 -21.39 7.64
CA HIS A 130 -17.62 -21.51 8.05
C HIS A 130 -18.28 -22.76 7.48
N TRP A 131 -18.01 -23.11 6.22
CA TRP A 131 -18.60 -24.27 5.54
C TRP A 131 -17.95 -25.61 5.94
N GLU A 132 -16.66 -25.64 6.27
CA GLU A 132 -15.93 -26.86 6.66
C GLU A 132 -16.52 -27.58 7.87
N THR A 133 -17.17 -26.83 8.77
CA THR A 133 -17.78 -27.36 10.00
C THR A 133 -19.23 -27.81 9.80
N ARG A 134 -19.78 -27.68 8.59
CA ARG A 134 -21.20 -27.89 8.30
C ARG A 134 -21.42 -28.94 7.21
N SER A 135 -22.63 -29.48 7.20
CA SER A 135 -23.08 -30.41 6.16
C SER A 135 -24.14 -29.79 5.27
N ASP A 136 -25.05 -29.00 5.83
CA ASP A 136 -26.03 -28.22 5.10
C ASP A 136 -25.78 -26.72 5.37
N VAL A 137 -25.74 -25.90 4.33
CA VAL A 137 -25.41 -24.47 4.38
C VAL A 137 -26.51 -23.62 3.75
N ASP A 138 -26.76 -22.42 4.28
CA ASP A 138 -27.67 -21.44 3.67
C ASP A 138 -26.89 -20.55 2.71
N VAL A 139 -26.92 -20.90 1.44
CA VAL A 139 -26.17 -20.19 0.40
C VAL A 139 -26.62 -18.73 0.31
N THR A 140 -27.92 -18.46 0.45
CA THR A 140 -28.42 -17.10 0.24
C THR A 140 -27.94 -16.15 1.34
N GLU A 141 -27.97 -16.63 2.58
CA GLU A 141 -27.48 -15.87 3.74
C GLU A 141 -25.95 -15.76 3.72
N ASP A 142 -25.24 -16.86 3.44
CA ASP A 142 -23.78 -16.90 3.45
C ASP A 142 -23.15 -16.04 2.35
N MET A 143 -23.74 -16.02 1.14
CA MET A 143 -23.28 -15.11 0.08
C MET A 143 -23.56 -13.64 0.44
N THR A 144 -24.63 -13.38 1.21
CA THR A 144 -24.93 -12.02 1.71
C THR A 144 -23.87 -11.59 2.74
N ARG A 145 -23.43 -12.49 3.63
CA ARG A 145 -22.34 -12.24 4.59
C ARG A 145 -21.00 -12.01 3.89
N LEU A 146 -20.62 -12.90 2.98
CA LEU A 146 -19.39 -12.81 2.18
C LEU A 146 -19.26 -11.43 1.51
N THR A 147 -20.22 -11.11 0.64
CA THR A 147 -20.09 -9.93 -0.24
C THR A 147 -20.13 -8.61 0.50
N LEU A 148 -20.82 -8.57 1.65
CA LEU A 148 -20.80 -7.42 2.51
C LEU A 148 -19.48 -7.29 3.26
N ASP A 149 -19.02 -8.34 3.94
CA ASP A 149 -17.78 -8.29 4.71
C ASP A 149 -16.61 -7.93 3.79
N THR A 150 -16.60 -8.44 2.55
CA THR A 150 -15.61 -8.09 1.55
C THR A 150 -15.64 -6.62 1.18
N ILE A 151 -16.78 -6.01 0.80
CA ILE A 151 -16.82 -4.58 0.47
C ILE A 151 -16.54 -3.69 1.71
N ALA A 152 -16.94 -4.13 2.90
CA ALA A 152 -16.69 -3.40 4.14
C ALA A 152 -15.21 -3.36 4.51
N LEU A 153 -14.53 -4.50 4.39
CA LEU A 153 -13.12 -4.65 4.70
C LEU A 153 -12.24 -3.99 3.64
N THR A 154 -12.44 -4.33 2.36
CA THR A 154 -11.64 -3.78 1.24
C THR A 154 -11.87 -2.28 1.03
N GLY A 155 -13.12 -1.83 1.13
CA GLY A 155 -13.50 -0.46 0.81
C GLY A 155 -13.32 0.51 1.97
N PHE A 156 -13.60 0.07 3.19
CA PHE A 156 -13.70 0.97 4.36
C PHE A 156 -12.84 0.54 5.55
N GLY A 157 -12.07 -0.55 5.42
CA GLY A 157 -11.23 -1.08 6.49
C GLY A 157 -12.04 -1.49 7.72
N HIS A 158 -13.29 -1.92 7.53
CA HIS A 158 -14.19 -2.32 8.61
C HIS A 158 -14.52 -3.81 8.50
N ALA A 159 -14.14 -4.59 9.52
CA ALA A 159 -14.46 -6.01 9.60
C ALA A 159 -15.72 -6.22 10.46
N PHE A 160 -16.78 -6.78 9.86
CA PHE A 160 -17.99 -7.17 10.60
C PHE A 160 -17.85 -8.54 11.28
N HIS A 161 -16.92 -9.38 10.82
CA HIS A 161 -16.74 -10.76 11.27
C HIS A 161 -18.07 -11.54 11.24
N SER A 162 -18.82 -11.38 10.15
CA SER A 162 -20.20 -11.87 10.05
C SER A 162 -20.30 -13.39 10.16
N PHE A 163 -19.24 -14.14 9.83
CA PHE A 163 -19.25 -15.61 9.94
C PHE A 163 -19.01 -16.14 11.37
N GLU A 164 -18.53 -15.30 12.29
CA GLU A 164 -18.35 -15.64 13.72
C GLU A 164 -19.64 -15.48 14.53
N GLN A 165 -20.59 -14.69 14.02
CA GLN A 165 -21.83 -14.36 14.69
C GLN A 165 -23.00 -15.20 14.15
N PRO A 166 -23.88 -15.74 15.02
CA PRO A 166 -25.04 -16.51 14.58
C PRO A 166 -26.05 -15.65 13.82
N GLU A 167 -26.22 -14.39 14.22
CA GLU A 167 -27.13 -13.45 13.56
C GLU A 167 -26.36 -12.43 12.70
N LEU A 168 -27.04 -11.85 11.71
CA LEU A 168 -26.48 -10.75 10.93
C LEU A 168 -26.29 -9.51 11.80
N HIS A 169 -25.20 -8.77 11.57
CA HIS A 169 -24.91 -7.52 12.28
C HIS A 169 -26.11 -6.55 12.26
N PRO A 170 -26.43 -5.82 13.35
CA PRO A 170 -27.60 -4.94 13.42
C PRO A 170 -27.71 -3.91 12.28
N PHE A 171 -26.56 -3.46 11.75
CA PHE A 171 -26.49 -2.62 10.56
C PHE A 171 -27.18 -3.26 9.35
N LEU A 172 -26.94 -4.55 9.11
CA LEU A 172 -27.47 -5.28 7.96
C LEU A 172 -28.95 -5.56 8.09
N GLN A 173 -29.37 -5.89 9.30
CA GLN A 173 -30.78 -6.04 9.58
C GLN A 173 -31.52 -4.71 9.33
N ALA A 174 -30.92 -3.58 9.73
CA ALA A 174 -31.46 -2.25 9.45
C ALA A 174 -31.49 -1.94 7.95
N MET A 175 -30.41 -2.23 7.22
CA MET A 175 -30.36 -2.04 5.76
C MET A 175 -31.40 -2.87 5.02
N GLY A 176 -31.55 -4.16 5.33
CA GLY A 176 -32.55 -5.02 4.72
C GLY A 176 -34.00 -4.57 5.01
N ARG A 177 -34.28 -4.12 6.24
CA ARG A 177 -35.59 -3.53 6.60
C ARG A 177 -35.84 -2.21 5.88
N ALA A 178 -34.84 -1.33 5.80
CA ALA A 178 -34.94 -0.05 5.11
C ALA A 178 -35.20 -0.23 3.61
N LEU A 179 -34.45 -1.11 2.93
CA LEU A 179 -34.67 -1.43 1.52
C LEU A 179 -36.06 -2.02 1.27
N THR A 180 -36.52 -2.92 2.14
CA THR A 180 -37.87 -3.50 2.05
C THR A 180 -38.95 -2.43 2.20
N GLU A 181 -38.82 -1.54 3.19
CA GLU A 181 -39.76 -0.44 3.40
C GLU A 181 -39.72 0.60 2.27
N ALA A 182 -38.54 0.93 1.73
CA ALA A 182 -38.40 1.80 0.54
C ALA A 182 -39.20 1.25 -0.66
N MET A 183 -39.16 -0.07 -0.87
CA MET A 183 -39.97 -0.71 -1.89
C MET A 183 -41.47 -0.72 -1.57
N HIS A 184 -41.85 -0.90 -0.30
CA HIS A 184 -43.26 -0.79 0.11
C HIS A 184 -43.81 0.63 -0.09
N ARG A 185 -43.01 1.67 0.14
CA ARG A 185 -43.40 3.09 -0.03
C ARG A 185 -43.65 3.45 -1.48
N THR A 186 -42.86 2.90 -2.41
CA THR A 186 -43.05 3.08 -3.87
C THR A 186 -44.47 2.71 -4.33
N ARG A 187 -45.11 1.76 -3.64
CA ARG A 187 -46.44 1.24 -3.97
C ARG A 187 -47.58 1.93 -3.21
N GLN A 188 -47.27 2.85 -2.30
CA GLN A 188 -48.24 3.54 -1.47
C GLN A 188 -48.44 4.97 -1.94
N LEU A 189 -49.65 5.50 -1.78
CA LEU A 189 -49.89 6.93 -1.96
C LEU A 189 -49.24 7.70 -0.79
N PRO A 190 -48.66 8.90 -1.01
CA PRO A 190 -47.96 9.67 0.04
C PRO A 190 -48.79 9.94 1.31
N ALA A 191 -50.11 10.02 1.20
CA ALA A 191 -51.00 10.19 2.36
C ALA A 191 -51.08 8.94 3.26
N ILE A 192 -50.86 7.74 2.71
CA ILE A 192 -50.96 6.47 3.43
C ILE A 192 -49.70 6.21 4.26
N THR A 193 -48.53 6.57 3.75
CA THR A 193 -47.25 6.47 4.47
C THR A 193 -47.23 7.37 5.72
N GLY A 194 -47.76 8.60 5.61
CA GLY A 194 -47.89 9.51 6.77
C GLY A 194 -48.84 9.01 7.88
N LEU A 195 -49.79 8.12 7.56
CA LEU A 195 -50.69 7.50 8.54
C LEU A 195 -50.02 6.33 9.27
N LYS A 196 -48.99 5.70 8.69
CA LYS A 196 -48.25 4.57 9.27
C LYS A 196 -47.09 5.02 10.17
N ARG A 197 -47.40 5.86 11.17
CA ARG A 197 -46.40 6.47 12.08
C ARG A 197 -45.40 5.48 12.69
N LYS A 198 -45.84 4.27 13.04
CA LYS A 198 -44.94 3.22 13.60
C LYS A 198 -43.93 2.72 12.59
N ALA A 199 -44.36 2.45 11.35
CA ALA A 199 -43.47 2.00 10.27
C ALA A 199 -42.51 3.12 9.85
N ASP A 200 -42.98 4.38 9.83
CA ASP A 200 -42.13 5.53 9.54
C ASP A 200 -41.07 5.78 10.63
N ALA A 201 -41.44 5.65 11.91
CA ALA A 201 -40.48 5.74 13.01
C ALA A 201 -39.43 4.63 12.95
N ALA A 202 -39.83 3.38 12.66
CA ALA A 202 -38.89 2.26 12.51
C ALA A 202 -37.94 2.47 11.33
N TYR A 203 -38.47 2.91 10.17
CA TYR A 203 -37.67 3.25 8.99
C TYR A 203 -36.61 4.31 9.31
N ARG A 204 -37.00 5.43 9.93
CA ARG A 204 -36.05 6.48 10.32
C ARG A 204 -35.02 6.00 11.35
N ALA A 205 -35.40 5.13 12.27
CA ALA A 205 -34.47 4.55 13.25
C ALA A 205 -33.44 3.62 12.58
N ASP A 206 -33.85 2.85 11.57
CA ASP A 206 -32.94 2.02 10.78
C ASP A 206 -31.98 2.89 9.96
N ILE A 207 -32.47 3.99 9.35
CA ILE A 207 -31.63 4.98 8.66
C ILE A 207 -30.60 5.60 9.60
N ALA A 208 -31.04 6.10 10.76
CA ALA A 208 -30.15 6.72 11.74
C ALA A 208 -29.06 5.73 12.18
N ARG A 209 -29.42 4.47 12.47
CA ARG A 209 -28.44 3.43 12.82
C ARG A 209 -27.40 3.20 11.73
N MET A 210 -27.80 3.19 10.46
CA MET A 210 -26.87 3.04 9.34
C MET A 210 -25.93 4.24 9.23
N GLN A 211 -26.48 5.45 9.32
CA GLN A 211 -25.71 6.69 9.20
C GLN A 211 -24.74 6.87 10.37
N ASP A 212 -25.18 6.61 11.60
CA ASP A 212 -24.37 6.72 12.82
C ASP A 212 -23.13 5.83 12.78
N LEU A 213 -23.28 4.58 12.31
CA LEU A 213 -22.16 3.65 12.18
C LEU A 213 -21.14 4.14 11.14
N VAL A 214 -21.61 4.59 9.98
CA VAL A 214 -20.73 5.11 8.93
C VAL A 214 -20.02 6.38 9.40
N ASP A 215 -20.73 7.29 10.08
CA ASP A 215 -20.14 8.50 10.66
C ASP A 215 -19.13 8.18 11.77
N GLU A 216 -19.33 7.10 12.53
CA GLU A 216 -18.33 6.60 13.48
C GLU A 216 -17.07 6.07 12.79
N VAL A 217 -17.22 5.28 11.72
CA VAL A 217 -16.08 4.78 10.92
C VAL A 217 -15.29 5.96 10.31
N ILE A 218 -15.98 6.95 9.73
CA ILE A 218 -15.36 8.17 9.17
C ILE A 218 -14.60 8.94 10.25
N ARG A 219 -15.23 9.19 11.41
CA ARG A 219 -14.61 9.92 12.53
C ARG A 219 -13.39 9.19 13.08
N SER A 220 -13.49 7.87 13.28
CA SER A 220 -12.39 7.03 13.75
C SER A 220 -11.19 7.10 12.79
N ARG A 221 -11.45 6.98 11.48
CA ARG A 221 -10.40 7.08 10.45
C ARG A 221 -9.72 8.45 10.48
N ARG A 222 -10.48 9.56 10.52
CA ARG A 222 -9.89 10.90 10.63
C ARG A 222 -9.07 11.09 11.92
N ALA A 223 -9.55 10.58 13.06
CA ALA A 223 -8.86 10.73 14.34
C ALA A 223 -7.54 9.95 14.41
N SER A 224 -7.47 8.80 13.73
CA SER A 224 -6.25 7.98 13.66
C SER A 224 -5.11 8.62 12.86
N GLY A 225 -5.43 9.56 11.94
CA GLY A 225 -4.47 10.11 10.98
C GLY A 225 -3.98 9.08 9.94
N GLU A 226 -4.61 7.90 9.87
CA GLU A 226 -4.21 6.83 8.97
C GLU A 226 -4.57 7.14 7.52
N LYS A 227 -3.54 7.18 6.67
CA LYS A 227 -3.67 7.35 5.22
C LYS A 227 -3.66 5.99 4.53
N ALA A 228 -4.80 5.29 4.59
CA ALA A 228 -5.00 4.05 3.85
C ALA A 228 -5.31 4.33 2.37
N GLN A 229 -5.03 3.37 1.49
CA GLN A 229 -5.31 3.44 0.04
C GLN A 229 -6.65 2.74 -0.34
N ASP A 230 -7.58 2.64 0.61
CA ASP A 230 -8.92 2.09 0.40
C ASP A 230 -9.91 3.15 -0.16
N LEU A 231 -11.15 2.73 -0.50
CA LEU A 231 -12.17 3.66 -1.02
C LEU A 231 -12.42 4.82 -0.05
N LEU A 232 -12.44 4.55 1.26
CA LEU A 232 -12.60 5.58 2.29
C LEU A 232 -11.44 6.58 2.29
N GLY A 233 -10.21 6.10 2.27
CA GLY A 233 -9.01 6.94 2.24
C GLY A 233 -8.98 7.87 1.03
N LEU A 234 -9.35 7.36 -0.15
CA LEU A 234 -9.49 8.18 -1.35
C LEU A 234 -10.55 9.27 -1.18
N MET A 235 -11.73 8.93 -0.66
CA MET A 235 -12.80 9.91 -0.43
C MET A 235 -12.42 10.98 0.61
N LEU A 236 -11.58 10.64 1.59
CA LEU A 236 -11.15 11.57 2.65
C LEU A 236 -10.06 12.54 2.18
N GLU A 237 -9.16 12.09 1.30
CA GLU A 237 -7.91 12.79 0.97
C GLU A 237 -7.87 13.41 -0.42
N ALA A 238 -8.50 12.77 -1.40
CA ALA A 238 -8.44 13.21 -2.78
C ALA A 238 -9.32 14.44 -3.03
N ALA A 239 -8.80 15.35 -3.86
CA ALA A 239 -9.58 16.41 -4.47
C ALA A 239 -9.99 15.96 -5.87
N ASP A 240 -11.16 16.41 -6.32
CA ASP A 240 -11.60 16.22 -7.69
C ASP A 240 -10.60 16.87 -8.66
N PRO A 241 -10.05 16.13 -9.65
CA PRO A 241 -9.02 16.66 -10.55
C PRO A 241 -9.50 17.84 -11.42
N VAL A 242 -10.81 18.01 -11.59
CA VAL A 242 -11.38 19.10 -12.40
C VAL A 242 -11.68 20.34 -11.55
N SER A 243 -12.42 20.20 -10.45
CA SER A 243 -12.83 21.33 -9.62
C SER A 243 -11.86 21.69 -8.49
N GLY A 244 -10.94 20.78 -8.13
CA GLY A 244 -10.05 20.91 -6.97
C GLY A 244 -10.76 20.77 -5.61
N VAL A 245 -12.06 20.46 -5.60
CA VAL A 245 -12.89 20.34 -4.39
C VAL A 245 -12.78 18.93 -3.80
N ARG A 246 -12.75 18.82 -2.46
CA ARG A 246 -12.83 17.55 -1.74
C ARG A 246 -14.28 17.23 -1.37
N LEU A 247 -14.59 15.93 -1.24
CA LEU A 247 -15.91 15.50 -0.77
C LEU A 247 -16.16 15.90 0.69
N THR A 248 -17.39 16.30 1.00
CA THR A 248 -17.82 16.58 2.37
C THR A 248 -18.06 15.28 3.13
N ASP A 249 -17.93 15.27 4.46
CA ASP A 249 -18.20 14.07 5.27
C ASP A 249 -19.61 13.50 5.04
N GLU A 250 -20.60 14.37 4.79
CA GLU A 250 -21.95 13.96 4.38
C GLU A 250 -21.94 13.21 3.04
N ASN A 251 -21.27 13.72 2.00
CA ASN A 251 -21.19 13.03 0.74
C ASN A 251 -20.38 11.73 0.85
N ILE A 252 -19.30 11.71 1.65
CA ILE A 252 -18.52 10.49 1.92
C ILE A 252 -19.43 9.42 2.54
N ARG A 253 -20.24 9.76 3.56
CA ARG A 253 -21.23 8.83 4.13
C ARG A 253 -22.20 8.32 3.06
N ASN A 254 -22.70 9.20 2.21
CA ASN A 254 -23.61 8.86 1.11
C ASN A 254 -22.98 7.85 0.14
N GLN A 255 -21.69 8.00 -0.19
CA GLN A 255 -20.96 7.05 -1.02
C GLN A 255 -20.72 5.71 -0.31
N VAL A 256 -20.32 5.71 0.96
CA VAL A 256 -20.13 4.47 1.75
C VAL A 256 -21.41 3.66 1.77
N LEU A 257 -22.55 4.28 2.11
CA LEU A 257 -23.85 3.59 2.09
C LEU A 257 -24.22 3.11 0.68
N THR A 258 -23.95 3.90 -0.36
CA THR A 258 -24.17 3.51 -1.75
C THR A 258 -23.41 2.24 -2.12
N PHE A 259 -22.11 2.16 -1.80
CA PHE A 259 -21.30 0.99 -2.10
C PHE A 259 -21.68 -0.24 -1.27
N LEU A 260 -22.05 -0.05 0.00
CA LEU A 260 -22.56 -1.13 0.82
C LEU A 260 -23.84 -1.71 0.21
N ILE A 261 -24.81 -0.87 -0.17
CA ILE A 261 -26.08 -1.31 -0.79
C ILE A 261 -25.81 -2.01 -2.14
N ALA A 262 -25.06 -1.35 -3.03
CA ALA A 262 -24.88 -1.83 -4.40
C ALA A 262 -23.99 -3.08 -4.49
N GLY A 263 -22.93 -3.16 -3.67
CA GLY A 263 -21.92 -4.22 -3.72
C GLY A 263 -22.40 -5.55 -3.15
N HIS A 264 -23.21 -5.54 -2.08
CA HIS A 264 -23.56 -6.80 -1.39
C HIS A 264 -24.75 -7.54 -2.03
N GLU A 265 -25.90 -6.89 -2.27
CA GLU A 265 -27.11 -7.62 -2.72
C GLU A 265 -26.93 -8.19 -4.14
N THR A 266 -26.23 -7.48 -5.01
CA THR A 266 -26.09 -7.87 -6.42
C THR A 266 -25.11 -9.02 -6.60
N THR A 267 -23.93 -8.95 -5.99
CA THR A 267 -22.96 -10.05 -6.09
C THR A 267 -23.45 -11.30 -5.36
N SER A 268 -24.08 -11.15 -4.19
CA SER A 268 -24.64 -12.30 -3.45
C SER A 268 -25.74 -13.01 -4.22
N GLY A 269 -26.64 -12.26 -4.87
CA GLY A 269 -27.66 -12.81 -5.75
C GLY A 269 -27.05 -13.58 -6.93
N THR A 270 -26.01 -13.02 -7.55
CA THR A 270 -25.31 -13.63 -8.69
C THR A 270 -24.66 -14.96 -8.30
N LEU A 271 -23.89 -15.00 -7.20
CA LEU A 271 -23.26 -16.21 -6.68
C LEU A 271 -24.30 -17.28 -6.31
N SER A 272 -25.40 -16.87 -5.68
CA SER A 272 -26.50 -17.78 -5.31
C SER A 272 -27.17 -18.40 -6.54
N PHE A 273 -27.45 -17.59 -7.57
CA PHE A 273 -28.00 -18.11 -8.84
C PHE A 273 -27.00 -19.02 -9.56
N ALA A 274 -25.72 -18.67 -9.59
CA ALA A 274 -24.68 -19.50 -10.20
C ALA A 274 -24.60 -20.89 -9.55
N LEU A 275 -24.57 -20.95 -8.21
CA LEU A 275 -24.58 -22.21 -7.47
C LEU A 275 -25.85 -23.02 -7.73
N HIS A 276 -27.02 -22.38 -7.76
CA HIS A 276 -28.27 -23.05 -8.14
C HIS A 276 -28.21 -23.65 -9.55
N LEU A 277 -27.74 -22.88 -10.54
CA LEU A 277 -27.65 -23.32 -11.93
C LEU A 277 -26.66 -24.47 -12.11
N LEU A 278 -25.54 -24.47 -11.39
CA LEU A 278 -24.58 -25.58 -11.39
C LEU A 278 -25.20 -26.89 -10.89
N MET A 279 -26.08 -26.83 -9.88
CA MET A 279 -26.82 -28.01 -9.39
C MET A 279 -27.81 -28.59 -10.39
N ARG A 280 -28.20 -27.81 -11.40
CA ARG A 280 -29.06 -28.26 -12.50
C ARG A 280 -28.28 -28.65 -13.75
N ASN A 281 -26.98 -28.35 -13.79
CA ASN A 281 -26.11 -28.58 -14.94
C ASN A 281 -24.81 -29.27 -14.50
N PRO A 282 -24.87 -30.56 -14.13
CA PRO A 282 -23.72 -31.29 -13.57
C PRO A 282 -22.54 -31.39 -14.55
N HIS A 283 -22.78 -31.33 -15.86
CA HIS A 283 -21.72 -31.30 -16.86
C HIS A 283 -20.91 -29.99 -16.81
N VAL A 284 -21.55 -28.85 -16.55
CA VAL A 284 -20.85 -27.57 -16.34
C VAL A 284 -20.14 -27.55 -14.99
N LEU A 285 -20.76 -28.10 -13.95
CA LEU A 285 -20.10 -28.27 -12.65
C LEU A 285 -18.82 -29.11 -12.77
N ALA A 286 -18.85 -30.20 -13.55
CA ALA A 286 -17.66 -31.01 -13.80
C ALA A 286 -16.56 -30.22 -14.54
N GLN A 287 -16.93 -29.37 -15.52
CA GLN A 287 -15.97 -28.48 -16.18
C GLN A 287 -15.36 -27.47 -15.21
N ALA A 288 -16.16 -26.90 -14.31
CA ALA A 288 -15.71 -25.95 -13.30
C ALA A 288 -14.74 -26.61 -12.30
N TYR A 289 -15.06 -27.82 -11.81
CA TYR A 289 -14.13 -28.60 -11.00
C TYR A 289 -12.83 -28.90 -11.73
N ALA A 290 -12.89 -29.29 -13.00
CA ALA A 290 -11.69 -29.58 -13.79
C ALA A 290 -10.82 -28.34 -14.03
N GLU A 291 -11.43 -27.17 -14.24
CA GLU A 291 -10.71 -25.91 -14.32
C GLU A 291 -10.02 -25.58 -12.99
N VAL A 292 -10.75 -25.66 -11.87
CA VAL A 292 -10.21 -25.36 -10.55
C VAL A 292 -9.08 -26.30 -10.19
N ASP A 293 -9.22 -27.61 -10.43
CA ASP A 293 -8.16 -28.58 -10.15
C ASP A 293 -6.89 -28.33 -10.98
N ARG A 294 -7.04 -27.78 -12.20
CA ARG A 294 -5.92 -27.44 -13.08
C ARG A 294 -5.23 -26.14 -12.68
N ILE A 295 -5.99 -25.10 -12.32
CA ILE A 295 -5.46 -23.76 -12.01
C ILE A 295 -5.05 -23.62 -10.54
N LEU A 296 -5.75 -24.30 -9.64
CA LEU A 296 -5.58 -24.27 -8.19
C LEU A 296 -5.41 -25.71 -7.63
N PRO A 297 -4.33 -26.40 -7.99
CA PRO A 297 -4.14 -27.80 -7.60
C PRO A 297 -4.01 -27.96 -6.09
N GLY A 298 -4.67 -28.98 -5.53
CA GLY A 298 -4.62 -29.24 -4.09
C GLY A 298 -5.18 -28.07 -3.27
N ASP A 299 -4.44 -27.67 -2.25
CA ASP A 299 -4.79 -26.55 -1.37
C ASP A 299 -4.00 -25.27 -1.74
N THR A 300 -3.69 -25.11 -3.03
CA THR A 300 -3.02 -23.90 -3.56
C THR A 300 -3.86 -22.68 -3.23
N VAL A 301 -3.25 -21.71 -2.55
CA VAL A 301 -3.90 -20.44 -2.22
C VAL A 301 -4.02 -19.60 -3.50
N PRO A 302 -5.22 -19.14 -3.89
CA PRO A 302 -5.39 -18.33 -5.08
C PRO A 302 -4.62 -17.01 -5.00
N THR A 303 -3.97 -16.62 -6.11
CA THR A 303 -3.49 -15.24 -6.34
C THR A 303 -4.39 -14.53 -7.34
N TYR A 304 -4.32 -13.19 -7.41
CA TYR A 304 -5.06 -12.41 -8.39
C TYR A 304 -4.83 -12.93 -9.82
N GLU A 305 -3.57 -13.19 -10.19
CA GLU A 305 -3.19 -13.68 -11.52
C GLU A 305 -3.81 -15.06 -11.81
N THR A 306 -3.81 -15.98 -10.84
CA THR A 306 -4.44 -17.30 -11.04
C THR A 306 -5.95 -17.20 -11.22
N VAL A 307 -6.64 -16.32 -10.48
CA VAL A 307 -8.08 -16.11 -10.62
C VAL A 307 -8.42 -15.45 -11.96
N MET A 308 -7.56 -14.56 -12.46
CA MET A 308 -7.76 -13.92 -13.77
C MET A 308 -7.47 -14.86 -14.97
N LYS A 309 -6.80 -16.00 -14.73
CA LYS A 309 -6.60 -17.08 -15.72
C LYS A 309 -7.79 -18.05 -15.83
N LEU A 310 -8.78 -17.95 -14.95
CA LEU A 310 -10.00 -18.75 -15.04
C LEU A 310 -10.80 -18.37 -16.29
N ASP A 311 -11.37 -19.36 -16.96
CA ASP A 311 -12.15 -19.23 -18.19
C ASP A 311 -13.57 -19.80 -18.03
N VAL A 312 -13.77 -20.94 -17.38
CA VAL A 312 -15.08 -21.58 -17.20
C VAL A 312 -15.91 -20.82 -16.15
N ILE A 313 -15.33 -20.51 -14.99
CA ILE A 313 -16.00 -19.77 -13.90
C ILE A 313 -16.55 -18.41 -14.36
N PRO A 314 -15.81 -17.52 -15.05
CA PRO A 314 -16.40 -16.28 -15.53
C PRO A 314 -17.56 -16.50 -16.52
N ARG A 315 -17.50 -17.53 -17.37
CA ARG A 315 -18.60 -17.87 -18.29
C ARG A 315 -19.84 -18.37 -17.55
N ILE A 316 -19.68 -19.10 -16.45
CA ILE A 316 -20.77 -19.47 -15.53
C ILE A 316 -21.43 -18.21 -14.94
N LEU A 317 -20.62 -17.26 -14.46
CA LEU A 317 -21.12 -16.04 -13.84
C LEU A 317 -21.86 -15.15 -14.86
N ASP A 318 -21.32 -14.99 -16.07
CA ASP A 318 -21.98 -14.23 -17.13
C ASP A 318 -23.29 -14.89 -17.58
N GLU A 319 -23.33 -16.22 -17.68
CA GLU A 319 -24.57 -16.93 -18.02
C GLU A 319 -25.60 -16.88 -16.90
N ALA A 320 -25.16 -16.94 -15.64
CA ALA A 320 -26.03 -16.74 -14.48
C ALA A 320 -26.64 -15.33 -14.46
N LEU A 321 -25.84 -14.30 -14.74
CA LEU A 321 -26.31 -12.92 -14.87
C LEU A 321 -27.29 -12.74 -16.02
N ARG A 322 -27.09 -13.45 -17.14
CA ARG A 322 -28.00 -13.42 -18.30
C ARG A 322 -29.35 -14.04 -17.96
N LEU A 323 -29.36 -15.21 -17.32
CA LEU A 323 -30.60 -15.89 -16.97
C LEU A 323 -31.31 -15.24 -15.77
N HIS A 324 -30.55 -14.77 -14.78
CA HIS A 324 -31.06 -14.31 -13.49
C HIS A 324 -30.29 -13.07 -13.01
N SER A 325 -30.36 -11.97 -13.78
CA SER A 325 -29.79 -10.69 -13.34
C SER A 325 -30.44 -10.22 -12.03
N PRO A 326 -29.67 -9.96 -10.96
CA PRO A 326 -30.20 -9.41 -9.72
C PRO A 326 -30.93 -8.08 -9.91
N ILE A 327 -30.47 -7.28 -10.88
CA ILE A 327 -31.15 -6.06 -11.32
C ILE A 327 -32.21 -6.46 -12.34
N THR A 328 -33.46 -6.03 -12.14
CA THR A 328 -34.59 -6.46 -12.99
C THR A 328 -34.89 -5.49 -14.13
N ALA A 329 -34.60 -4.20 -13.95
CA ALA A 329 -34.80 -3.18 -14.96
C ALA A 329 -33.85 -1.99 -14.81
N ILE A 330 -33.56 -1.30 -15.92
CA ILE A 330 -32.81 -0.03 -15.96
C ILE A 330 -33.77 1.10 -16.33
N GLY A 331 -33.93 2.10 -15.47
CA GLY A 331 -34.74 3.30 -15.74
C GLY A 331 -33.99 4.34 -16.56
N LEU A 332 -34.67 4.94 -17.54
CA LEU A 332 -34.18 5.95 -18.46
C LEU A 332 -35.28 7.02 -18.70
N MET A 333 -34.88 8.19 -19.16
CA MET A 333 -35.79 9.29 -19.48
C MET A 333 -35.32 10.02 -20.73
N ALA A 334 -36.25 10.28 -21.65
CA ALA A 334 -35.95 11.02 -22.88
C ALA A 334 -35.60 12.49 -22.56
N ASN A 335 -34.48 12.97 -23.09
CA ASN A 335 -34.01 14.36 -22.91
C ASN A 335 -34.84 15.36 -23.72
N HIS A 336 -35.28 14.95 -24.90
CA HIS A 336 -36.06 15.73 -25.86
C HIS A 336 -37.03 14.81 -26.61
N ASP A 337 -37.99 15.39 -27.32
CA ASP A 337 -38.92 14.64 -28.18
C ASP A 337 -38.11 13.79 -29.17
N THR A 338 -38.38 12.48 -29.21
CA THR A 338 -37.62 11.54 -30.03
C THR A 338 -38.50 10.43 -30.59
N VAL A 339 -37.99 9.70 -31.58
CA VAL A 339 -38.71 8.62 -32.24
C VAL A 339 -37.87 7.34 -32.17
N LEU A 340 -38.40 6.30 -31.55
CA LEU A 340 -37.78 4.97 -31.50
C LEU A 340 -38.17 4.14 -32.72
N ALA A 341 -37.20 3.42 -33.30
CA ALA A 341 -37.31 2.62 -34.52
C ALA A 341 -37.96 3.37 -35.70
N GLY A 342 -37.78 4.69 -35.76
CA GLY A 342 -38.46 5.56 -36.73
C GLY A 342 -40.01 5.52 -36.67
N LYS A 343 -40.58 4.93 -35.61
CA LYS A 343 -42.00 4.57 -35.52
C LYS A 343 -42.69 5.11 -34.28
N TYR A 344 -42.11 4.98 -33.09
CA TYR A 344 -42.78 5.27 -31.82
C TYR A 344 -42.33 6.62 -31.27
N HIS A 345 -43.27 7.58 -31.17
CA HIS A 345 -42.98 8.89 -30.58
C HIS A 345 -42.84 8.79 -29.06
N LEU A 346 -41.81 9.43 -28.52
CA LEU A 346 -41.63 9.68 -27.10
C LEU A 346 -41.49 11.18 -26.88
N ASP A 347 -42.31 11.71 -25.98
CA ASP A 347 -42.21 13.12 -25.56
C ASP A 347 -40.98 13.33 -24.65
N ALA A 348 -40.45 14.55 -24.61
CA ALA A 348 -39.44 14.94 -23.65
C ALA A 348 -39.90 14.63 -22.20
N GLY A 349 -39.01 14.04 -21.39
CA GLY A 349 -39.33 13.59 -20.03
C GLY A 349 -40.09 12.26 -19.95
N GLN A 350 -40.40 11.60 -21.08
CA GLN A 350 -41.03 10.29 -21.09
C GLN A 350 -40.10 9.24 -20.47
N LYS A 351 -40.60 8.56 -19.43
CA LYS A 351 -39.89 7.47 -18.75
C LYS A 351 -39.89 6.21 -19.59
N VAL A 352 -38.72 5.59 -19.65
CA VAL A 352 -38.45 4.31 -20.29
C VAL A 352 -37.83 3.36 -19.26
N ALA A 353 -38.18 2.09 -19.28
CA ALA A 353 -37.52 1.07 -18.49
C ALA A 353 -37.10 -0.10 -19.38
N VAL A 354 -35.82 -0.42 -19.34
CA VAL A 354 -35.25 -1.59 -20.02
C VAL A 354 -35.44 -2.81 -19.14
N LEU A 355 -36.25 -3.78 -19.56
CA LEU A 355 -36.49 -5.00 -18.79
C LEU A 355 -35.38 -6.02 -19.05
N LEU A 356 -34.56 -6.32 -18.04
CA LEU A 356 -33.33 -7.08 -18.23
C LEU A 356 -33.59 -8.57 -18.51
N LYS A 357 -34.48 -9.22 -17.76
CA LYS A 357 -34.79 -10.64 -18.00
C LYS A 357 -35.29 -10.88 -19.44
N PRO A 358 -36.32 -10.17 -19.96
CA PRO A 358 -36.76 -10.32 -21.34
C PRO A 358 -35.69 -9.96 -22.38
N LEU A 359 -34.82 -8.97 -22.12
CA LEU A 359 -33.72 -8.61 -23.00
C LEU A 359 -32.66 -9.72 -23.09
N HIS A 360 -32.24 -10.23 -21.94
CA HIS A 360 -31.15 -11.21 -21.83
C HIS A 360 -31.55 -12.61 -22.31
N VAL A 361 -32.86 -12.86 -22.49
CA VAL A 361 -33.40 -14.10 -23.09
C VAL A 361 -34.17 -13.81 -24.39
N HIS A 362 -33.91 -12.67 -25.04
CA HIS A 362 -34.63 -12.32 -26.26
C HIS A 362 -34.24 -13.27 -27.41
N PRO A 363 -35.20 -13.99 -28.04
CA PRO A 363 -34.89 -15.00 -29.06
C PRO A 363 -34.25 -14.41 -30.32
N GLY A 364 -34.39 -13.10 -30.56
CA GLY A 364 -33.71 -12.41 -31.66
C GLY A 364 -32.20 -12.21 -31.45
N ALA A 365 -31.71 -12.35 -30.21
CA ALA A 365 -30.27 -12.21 -29.89
C ALA A 365 -29.64 -13.50 -29.33
N TRP A 366 -30.45 -14.47 -28.91
CA TRP A 366 -29.98 -15.68 -28.23
C TRP A 366 -30.70 -16.92 -28.79
N GLU A 367 -29.93 -17.84 -29.35
CA GLU A 367 -30.43 -19.18 -29.74
C GLU A 367 -30.76 -20.00 -28.50
N ASN A 368 -31.89 -20.72 -28.42
CA ASN A 368 -32.34 -21.45 -27.23
C ASN A 368 -32.21 -20.61 -25.92
N PRO A 369 -32.90 -19.47 -25.84
CA PRO A 369 -32.57 -18.41 -24.89
C PRO A 369 -32.72 -18.77 -23.41
N ASP A 370 -33.51 -19.78 -23.07
CA ASP A 370 -33.75 -20.20 -21.69
C ASP A 370 -32.77 -21.28 -21.20
N GLU A 371 -31.95 -21.86 -22.09
CA GLU A 371 -30.96 -22.86 -21.72
C GLU A 371 -29.73 -22.21 -21.06
N PHE A 372 -29.21 -22.85 -20.02
CA PHE A 372 -27.95 -22.49 -19.39
C PHE A 372 -26.78 -23.04 -20.22
N ASP A 373 -26.24 -22.20 -21.11
CA ASP A 373 -25.13 -22.55 -22.00
C ASP A 373 -23.97 -21.56 -21.80
N ILE A 374 -22.90 -22.03 -21.16
CA ILE A 374 -21.71 -21.22 -20.88
C ILE A 374 -20.85 -20.97 -22.14
N ASP A 375 -21.01 -21.75 -23.20
CA ASP A 375 -20.23 -21.59 -24.43
C ASP A 375 -20.66 -20.38 -25.25
N ARG A 376 -21.83 -19.78 -24.94
CA ARG A 376 -22.25 -18.45 -25.45
C ARG A 376 -21.24 -17.35 -25.19
N TRP A 377 -20.38 -17.55 -24.20
CA TRP A 377 -19.38 -16.60 -23.74
C TRP A 377 -17.99 -16.87 -24.30
N LEU A 378 -17.83 -17.89 -25.16
CA LEU A 378 -16.63 -18.06 -25.96
C LEU A 378 -16.39 -16.81 -26.83
N PRO A 379 -15.13 -16.41 -27.07
CA PRO A 379 -14.79 -15.16 -27.74
C PRO A 379 -15.52 -14.94 -29.07
N GLU A 380 -15.62 -15.97 -29.91
CA GLU A 380 -16.23 -15.89 -31.25
C GLU A 380 -17.74 -15.64 -31.16
N ARG A 381 -18.42 -16.33 -30.23
CA ARG A 381 -19.86 -16.15 -29.99
C ARG A 381 -20.16 -14.81 -29.33
N LYS A 382 -19.29 -14.35 -28.44
CA LYS A 382 -19.40 -13.03 -27.80
C LYS A 382 -19.29 -11.91 -28.83
N ALA A 383 -18.37 -12.04 -29.80
CA ALA A 383 -18.18 -11.07 -30.88
C ALA A 383 -19.35 -11.03 -31.87
N ALA A 384 -19.97 -12.17 -32.16
CA ALA A 384 -21.13 -12.25 -33.08
C ALA A 384 -22.45 -11.75 -32.47
N ARG A 385 -22.53 -11.64 -31.13
CA ARG A 385 -23.75 -11.25 -30.42
C ARG A 385 -24.08 -9.77 -30.61
N HIS A 386 -25.37 -9.45 -30.63
CA HIS A 386 -25.84 -8.07 -30.59
C HIS A 386 -25.26 -7.30 -29.38
N PRO A 387 -24.59 -6.15 -29.58
CA PRO A 387 -23.85 -5.45 -28.52
C PRO A 387 -24.70 -4.99 -27.32
N HIS A 388 -26.00 -4.73 -27.55
CA HIS A 388 -26.93 -4.28 -26.49
C HIS A 388 -27.83 -5.39 -25.93
N ALA A 389 -27.62 -6.66 -26.28
CA ALA A 389 -28.43 -7.78 -25.78
C ALA A 389 -28.09 -8.24 -24.34
N TYR A 390 -27.00 -7.73 -23.77
CA TYR A 390 -26.53 -8.07 -22.41
C TYR A 390 -26.08 -6.81 -21.66
N LYS A 391 -26.76 -6.48 -20.57
CA LYS A 391 -26.54 -5.24 -19.78
C LYS A 391 -26.77 -5.40 -18.25
N PRO A 392 -26.22 -6.42 -17.58
CA PRO A 392 -26.44 -6.59 -16.14
C PRO A 392 -25.79 -5.49 -15.28
N PHE A 393 -24.81 -4.75 -15.83
CA PHE A 393 -24.08 -3.69 -15.13
C PHE A 393 -24.47 -2.27 -15.56
N GLY A 394 -25.59 -2.11 -16.28
CA GLY A 394 -26.04 -0.79 -16.75
C GLY A 394 -25.43 -0.36 -18.08
N ASN A 395 -25.39 0.95 -18.31
CA ASN A 395 -24.96 1.58 -19.55
C ASN A 395 -24.32 2.95 -19.28
N GLY A 396 -23.34 3.33 -20.10
CA GLY A 396 -22.80 4.68 -20.14
C GLY A 396 -22.01 5.10 -18.89
N GLU A 397 -21.95 6.40 -18.63
CA GLU A 397 -21.21 6.98 -17.49
C GLU A 397 -21.79 6.58 -16.13
N ARG A 398 -23.04 6.12 -16.10
CA ARG A 398 -23.72 5.58 -14.92
C ARG A 398 -23.75 4.04 -14.88
N ALA A 399 -22.94 3.37 -15.70
CA ALA A 399 -22.68 1.94 -15.56
C ALA A 399 -21.99 1.65 -14.21
N CYS A 400 -22.11 0.41 -13.74
CA CYS A 400 -21.57 -0.01 -12.46
C CYS A 400 -20.04 0.13 -12.44
N ILE A 401 -19.55 1.13 -11.70
CA ILE A 401 -18.13 1.39 -11.49
C ILE A 401 -17.44 0.21 -10.78
N GLY A 402 -18.16 -0.48 -9.88
CA GLY A 402 -17.69 -1.64 -9.12
C GLY A 402 -17.74 -2.98 -9.88
N ARG A 403 -18.00 -2.99 -11.19
CA ARG A 403 -18.15 -4.22 -11.97
C ARG A 403 -16.95 -5.16 -11.86
N GLN A 404 -15.74 -4.62 -11.96
CA GLN A 404 -14.51 -5.42 -11.87
C GLN A 404 -14.32 -6.00 -10.46
N PHE A 405 -14.63 -5.22 -9.43
CA PHE A 405 -14.61 -5.66 -8.04
C PHE A 405 -15.55 -6.85 -7.84
N ALA A 406 -16.82 -6.70 -8.22
CA ALA A 406 -17.85 -7.72 -8.06
C ALA A 406 -17.53 -9.02 -8.79
N LEU A 407 -17.01 -8.94 -10.02
CA LEU A 407 -16.65 -10.13 -10.79
C LEU A 407 -15.37 -10.80 -10.29
N THR A 408 -14.40 -10.03 -9.78
CA THR A 408 -13.19 -10.61 -9.17
C THR A 408 -13.53 -11.36 -7.89
N GLU A 409 -14.32 -10.75 -7.00
CA GLU A 409 -14.87 -11.38 -5.80
C GLU A 409 -15.65 -12.65 -6.14
N ALA A 410 -16.58 -12.57 -7.10
CA ALA A 410 -17.40 -13.72 -7.47
C ALA A 410 -16.59 -14.88 -8.08
N ARG A 411 -15.58 -14.57 -8.90
CA ARG A 411 -14.65 -15.60 -9.44
C ARG A 411 -13.89 -16.29 -8.32
N LEU A 412 -13.31 -15.51 -7.41
CA LEU A 412 -12.55 -16.01 -6.27
C LEU A 412 -13.42 -16.91 -5.38
N ALA A 413 -14.58 -16.41 -4.95
CA ALA A 413 -15.48 -17.14 -4.06
C ALA A 413 -15.96 -18.46 -4.70
N LEU A 414 -16.41 -18.43 -5.96
CA LEU A 414 -16.88 -19.64 -6.62
C LEU A 414 -15.73 -20.65 -6.86
N ALA A 415 -14.53 -20.18 -7.21
CA ALA A 415 -13.35 -21.03 -7.35
C ALA A 415 -12.99 -21.72 -6.04
N MET A 416 -12.94 -20.97 -4.92
CA MET A 416 -12.62 -21.53 -3.61
C MET A 416 -13.68 -22.51 -3.11
N ILE A 417 -14.98 -22.20 -3.30
CA ILE A 417 -16.06 -23.15 -2.96
C ILE A 417 -15.86 -24.48 -3.69
N LEU A 418 -15.54 -24.44 -4.99
CA LEU A 418 -15.35 -25.64 -5.81
C LEU A 418 -14.00 -26.32 -5.57
N GLN A 419 -12.98 -25.60 -5.14
CA GLN A 419 -11.70 -26.17 -4.74
C GLN A 419 -11.86 -27.03 -3.48
N HIS A 420 -12.61 -26.52 -2.50
CA HIS A 420 -12.73 -27.15 -1.18
C HIS A 420 -13.89 -28.16 -1.09
N PHE A 421 -15.03 -27.90 -1.73
CA PHE A 421 -16.27 -28.64 -1.46
C PHE A 421 -16.83 -29.40 -2.66
N ALA A 422 -17.24 -30.65 -2.39
CA ALA A 422 -18.20 -31.37 -3.22
C ALA A 422 -19.59 -30.89 -2.82
N ILE A 423 -20.28 -30.22 -3.74
CA ILE A 423 -21.59 -29.61 -3.51
C ILE A 423 -22.71 -30.44 -4.14
N SER A 424 -23.85 -30.52 -3.45
CA SER A 424 -25.03 -31.24 -3.92
C SER A 424 -26.31 -30.61 -3.39
N ASP A 425 -27.42 -30.84 -4.09
CA ASP A 425 -28.76 -30.43 -3.66
C ASP A 425 -29.65 -31.68 -3.46
N PRO A 426 -29.53 -32.35 -2.30
CA PRO A 426 -30.28 -33.59 -2.04
C PRO A 426 -31.78 -33.34 -1.86
N HIS A 427 -32.19 -32.09 -1.59
CA HIS A 427 -33.58 -31.72 -1.37
C HIS A 427 -34.28 -31.27 -2.66
N GLY A 428 -33.54 -31.12 -3.77
CA GLY A 428 -34.09 -30.73 -5.05
C GLY A 428 -34.76 -29.35 -4.98
N HIS A 429 -34.08 -28.37 -4.39
CA HIS A 429 -34.59 -27.01 -4.19
C HIS A 429 -35.26 -26.46 -5.46
N GLN A 430 -36.56 -26.17 -5.35
CA GLN A 430 -37.29 -25.49 -6.42
C GLN A 430 -37.06 -23.99 -6.28
N LEU A 431 -36.53 -23.37 -7.34
CA LEU A 431 -36.17 -21.96 -7.33
C LEU A 431 -37.39 -21.09 -7.03
N ALA A 432 -37.45 -20.58 -5.81
CA ALA A 432 -38.28 -19.45 -5.43
C ALA A 432 -37.41 -18.18 -5.46
N ILE A 433 -37.95 -17.07 -5.95
CA ILE A 433 -37.22 -15.80 -6.06
C ILE A 433 -37.76 -14.81 -5.03
N LYS A 434 -36.88 -14.38 -4.13
CA LYS A 434 -37.13 -13.25 -3.22
C LYS A 434 -36.79 -11.95 -3.95
N GLN A 435 -37.67 -10.96 -3.84
CA GLN A 435 -37.51 -9.68 -4.51
C GLN A 435 -37.64 -8.51 -3.52
N THR A 436 -36.58 -7.73 -3.39
CA THR A 436 -36.51 -6.43 -2.69
C THR A 436 -36.30 -5.33 -3.75
N LEU A 437 -35.22 -4.55 -3.63
CA LEU A 437 -34.70 -3.72 -4.71
C LEU A 437 -34.12 -4.59 -5.83
N THR A 438 -33.49 -5.71 -5.46
CA THR A 438 -32.88 -6.71 -6.34
C THR A 438 -33.60 -8.07 -6.21
N ILE A 439 -33.19 -9.07 -6.99
CA ILE A 439 -33.66 -10.46 -6.87
C ILE A 439 -32.56 -11.42 -6.47
N LYS A 440 -32.92 -12.45 -5.70
CA LYS A 440 -32.05 -13.59 -5.35
C LYS A 440 -32.88 -14.85 -5.08
N PRO A 441 -32.27 -16.05 -5.10
CA PRO A 441 -32.94 -17.26 -4.62
C PRO A 441 -33.46 -17.07 -3.18
N ASP A 442 -34.62 -17.65 -2.87
CA ASP A 442 -35.22 -17.62 -1.54
C ASP A 442 -34.93 -18.93 -0.81
N ASN A 443 -34.23 -18.86 0.33
CA ASN A 443 -33.86 -20.02 1.17
C ASN A 443 -33.15 -21.15 0.38
N LEU A 444 -32.19 -20.77 -0.48
CA LEU A 444 -31.36 -21.77 -1.17
C LEU A 444 -30.39 -22.41 -0.18
N THR A 445 -30.58 -23.70 0.07
CA THR A 445 -29.66 -24.51 0.86
C THR A 445 -28.94 -25.54 -0.01
N LEU A 446 -27.69 -25.82 0.32
CA LEU A 446 -26.91 -26.87 -0.32
C LEU A 446 -26.30 -27.80 0.72
N ARG A 447 -26.07 -29.05 0.31
CA ARG A 447 -25.25 -29.98 1.05
C ARG A 447 -23.80 -29.89 0.56
N VAL A 448 -22.89 -29.72 1.50
CA VAL A 448 -21.46 -29.59 1.25
C VAL A 448 -20.68 -30.65 2.03
N ARG A 449 -19.56 -31.08 1.46
CA ARG A 449 -18.54 -31.86 2.15
C ARG A 449 -17.17 -31.54 1.59
N PRO A 450 -16.09 -31.61 2.37
CA PRO A 450 -14.74 -31.50 1.83
C PRO A 450 -14.51 -32.51 0.70
N ARG A 451 -13.88 -32.06 -0.40
CA ARG A 451 -13.46 -32.92 -1.50
C ARG A 451 -12.31 -33.81 -1.06
N GLN A 452 -12.38 -35.09 -1.42
CA GLN A 452 -11.30 -36.04 -1.18
C GLN A 452 -10.27 -35.99 -2.32
N GLU A 453 -9.04 -36.44 -2.04
CA GLU A 453 -7.93 -36.42 -2.99
C GLU A 453 -8.27 -37.11 -4.32
N HIS A 454 -8.95 -38.26 -4.27
CA HIS A 454 -9.34 -39.01 -5.48
C HIS A 454 -10.40 -38.30 -6.34
N GLU A 455 -11.04 -37.26 -5.82
CA GLU A 455 -12.03 -36.46 -6.52
C GLU A 455 -11.42 -35.21 -7.17
N ARG A 456 -10.15 -34.92 -6.88
CA ARG A 456 -9.37 -33.83 -7.47
C ARG A 456 -8.56 -34.39 -8.65
N LEU A 457 -8.67 -33.77 -9.81
CA LEU A 457 -7.85 -34.16 -10.97
C LEU A 457 -6.37 -33.87 -10.67
N SER A 458 -5.54 -34.91 -10.65
CA SER A 458 -4.09 -34.76 -10.63
C SER A 458 -3.62 -34.46 -12.04
N VAL A 459 -3.56 -33.17 -12.37
CA VAL A 459 -2.92 -32.72 -13.61
C VAL A 459 -1.45 -32.52 -13.30
N ALA A 460 -0.59 -33.40 -13.80
CA ALA A 460 0.85 -33.11 -13.83
C ALA A 460 0.99 -31.75 -14.54
N ALA A 461 1.64 -30.78 -13.88
CA ALA A 461 1.85 -29.46 -14.45
C ALA A 461 2.36 -29.62 -15.88
N THR A 462 1.50 -29.33 -16.86
CA THR A 462 1.93 -29.26 -18.25
C THR A 462 2.88 -28.09 -18.30
N ASP A 463 4.14 -28.40 -18.63
CA ASP A 463 5.24 -27.47 -18.80
C ASP A 463 4.73 -26.11 -19.27
N ASP A 464 5.01 -25.06 -18.47
CA ASP A 464 4.94 -23.69 -18.95
C ASP A 464 5.59 -23.66 -20.33
N ALA A 465 4.85 -23.15 -21.32
CA ALA A 465 5.37 -22.97 -22.67
C ALA A 465 6.77 -22.34 -22.56
N PRO A 466 7.75 -22.85 -23.34
CA PRO A 466 9.14 -22.44 -23.18
C PRO A 466 9.21 -20.91 -23.22
N ALA A 467 9.77 -20.32 -22.16
CA ALA A 467 10.05 -18.90 -22.10
C ALA A 467 10.71 -18.52 -23.43
N ALA A 468 10.03 -17.71 -24.24
CA ALA A 468 10.54 -17.30 -25.53
C ALA A 468 11.92 -16.67 -25.30
N GLU A 469 12.95 -17.21 -25.97
CA GLU A 469 14.30 -16.65 -25.91
C GLU A 469 14.23 -15.16 -26.23
N SER A 470 14.71 -14.32 -25.32
CA SER A 470 14.73 -12.88 -25.49
C SER A 470 15.60 -12.52 -26.69
N VAL A 471 14.97 -12.11 -27.79
CA VAL A 471 15.66 -11.71 -29.01
C VAL A 471 16.40 -10.38 -28.75
N GLU A 472 17.73 -10.40 -28.90
CA GLU A 472 18.57 -9.20 -28.69
C GLU A 472 18.44 -8.25 -29.89
N VAL A 473 18.20 -6.96 -29.60
CA VAL A 473 18.15 -5.85 -30.57
C VAL A 473 19.20 -4.83 -30.17
N GLU A 474 20.07 -4.45 -31.11
CA GLU A 474 21.03 -3.34 -30.95
C GLU A 474 20.79 -2.30 -32.04
N ALA A 475 20.31 -1.11 -31.69
CA ALA A 475 19.97 -0.07 -32.65
C ALA A 475 20.54 1.30 -32.21
N SER A 476 21.86 1.46 -32.32
CA SER A 476 22.53 2.71 -31.95
C SER A 476 22.13 3.88 -32.87
N GLY A 477 21.66 4.97 -32.28
CA GLY A 477 21.34 6.21 -33.00
C GLY A 477 19.99 6.22 -33.74
N VAL A 478 19.14 5.21 -33.52
CA VAL A 478 17.76 5.17 -34.07
C VAL A 478 16.79 5.84 -33.09
N ARG A 479 16.08 6.87 -33.54
CA ARG A 479 15.06 7.55 -32.72
C ARG A 479 13.78 6.74 -32.61
N LEU A 480 13.27 6.61 -31.38
CA LEU A 480 11.99 5.99 -31.04
C LEU A 480 11.18 6.94 -30.15
N HIS A 481 10.04 7.41 -30.67
CA HIS A 481 9.04 8.09 -29.89
C HIS A 481 8.11 7.07 -29.23
N VAL A 482 7.88 7.19 -27.93
CA VAL A 482 6.93 6.39 -27.19
C VAL A 482 5.85 7.32 -26.65
N ALA A 483 4.64 7.22 -27.20
CA ALA A 483 3.50 8.03 -26.79
C ALA A 483 2.48 7.20 -26.02
N TYR A 484 1.82 7.80 -25.02
CA TYR A 484 0.79 7.11 -24.27
C TYR A 484 -0.46 7.93 -23.98
N GLY A 485 -1.60 7.24 -23.87
CA GLY A 485 -2.85 7.79 -23.35
C GLY A 485 -3.34 6.95 -22.17
N SER A 486 -3.53 7.58 -21.00
CA SER A 486 -3.79 6.87 -19.74
C SER A 486 -4.50 7.78 -18.72
N ASN A 487 -5.66 7.38 -18.20
CA ASN A 487 -6.26 8.07 -17.03
C ASN A 487 -5.84 7.40 -15.72
N LEU A 488 -5.55 6.09 -15.74
CA LEU A 488 -5.37 5.27 -14.54
C LEU A 488 -3.95 4.66 -14.42
N GLY A 489 -2.99 5.12 -15.22
CA GLY A 489 -1.58 4.74 -15.14
C GLY A 489 -1.16 3.48 -15.92
N THR A 490 -2.04 2.50 -16.17
CA THR A 490 -1.62 1.22 -16.79
C THR A 490 -0.94 1.37 -18.17
N SER A 491 -1.46 2.23 -19.05
CA SER A 491 -0.85 2.45 -20.36
C SER A 491 0.47 3.24 -20.28
N GLU A 492 0.60 4.11 -19.28
CA GLU A 492 1.81 4.86 -18.98
C GLU A 492 2.91 3.93 -18.47
N ASP A 493 2.59 3.04 -17.53
CA ASP A 493 3.54 2.03 -17.00
C ASP A 493 4.06 1.12 -18.12
N LEU A 494 3.18 0.63 -19.00
CA LEU A 494 3.57 -0.19 -20.16
C LEU A 494 4.40 0.59 -21.19
N ALA A 495 4.07 1.86 -21.42
CA ALA A 495 4.88 2.73 -22.27
C ALA A 495 6.28 2.95 -21.68
N GLN A 496 6.38 3.16 -20.37
CA GLN A 496 7.67 3.31 -19.68
C GLN A 496 8.49 2.01 -19.74
N GLN A 497 7.87 0.84 -19.56
CA GLN A 497 8.54 -0.45 -19.71
C GLN A 497 9.09 -0.66 -21.12
N LEU A 498 8.32 -0.32 -22.16
CA LEU A 498 8.76 -0.35 -23.56
C LEU A 498 9.94 0.60 -23.77
N ALA A 499 9.83 1.84 -23.26
CA ALA A 499 10.88 2.84 -23.37
C ALA A 499 12.18 2.41 -22.69
N ASP A 500 12.10 1.83 -21.50
CA ASP A 500 13.28 1.36 -20.76
C ASP A 500 13.95 0.19 -21.47
N ARG A 501 13.18 -0.73 -22.07
CA ARG A 501 13.75 -1.82 -22.91
C ARG A 501 14.41 -1.25 -24.18
N ALA A 502 13.82 -0.24 -24.82
CA ALA A 502 14.41 0.41 -25.99
C ALA A 502 15.71 1.16 -25.67
N ARG A 503 15.78 1.88 -24.54
CA ARG A 503 17.03 2.53 -24.10
C ARG A 503 18.15 1.51 -23.89
N ARG A 504 17.84 0.35 -23.28
CA ARG A 504 18.80 -0.75 -23.11
C ARG A 504 19.27 -1.36 -24.43
N SER A 505 18.42 -1.35 -25.45
CA SER A 505 18.74 -1.78 -26.82
C SER A 505 19.44 -0.71 -27.69
N GLY A 506 19.80 0.44 -27.12
CA GLY A 506 20.60 1.49 -27.80
C GLY A 506 19.80 2.52 -28.59
N PHE A 507 18.46 2.49 -28.57
CA PHE A 507 17.62 3.50 -29.22
C PHE A 507 17.70 4.85 -28.50
N ASP A 508 17.53 5.94 -29.25
CA ASP A 508 17.33 7.29 -28.71
C ASP A 508 15.83 7.51 -28.43
N VAL A 509 15.43 7.42 -27.16
CA VAL A 509 14.01 7.27 -26.77
C VAL A 509 13.45 8.54 -26.13
N THR A 510 12.35 9.06 -26.68
CA THR A 510 11.53 10.12 -26.08
C THR A 510 10.19 9.54 -25.62
N VAL A 511 9.78 9.82 -24.38
CA VAL A 511 8.48 9.40 -23.81
C VAL A 511 7.61 10.63 -23.62
N GLN A 512 6.38 10.59 -24.11
CA GLN A 512 5.44 11.72 -24.05
C GLN A 512 3.99 11.24 -24.04
N THR A 513 3.06 12.11 -23.69
CA THR A 513 1.61 11.85 -23.83
C THR A 513 1.18 11.94 -25.29
N LEU A 514 0.03 11.34 -25.62
CA LEU A 514 -0.57 11.47 -26.97
C LEU A 514 -0.90 12.93 -27.31
N ASP A 515 -1.34 13.70 -26.32
CA ASP A 515 -1.58 15.13 -26.51
C ASP A 515 -0.28 15.91 -26.79
N GLU A 516 0.84 15.60 -26.14
CA GLU A 516 2.14 16.22 -26.48
C GLU A 516 2.63 15.79 -27.87
N LEU A 517 2.38 14.54 -28.27
CA LEU A 517 2.65 14.07 -29.63
C LEU A 517 1.80 14.83 -30.67
N ALA A 518 0.58 15.23 -30.32
CA ALA A 518 -0.28 16.01 -31.21
C ALA A 518 0.27 17.41 -31.51
N ASP A 519 1.07 17.97 -30.59
CA ASP A 519 1.71 19.29 -30.78
C ASP A 519 2.94 19.21 -31.72
N ASP A 520 3.63 18.07 -31.76
CA ASP A 520 4.84 17.86 -32.59
C ASP A 520 4.93 16.42 -33.12
N LEU A 521 4.30 16.17 -34.28
CA LEU A 521 4.31 14.87 -34.92
C LEU A 521 5.68 14.57 -35.60
N PRO A 522 6.28 13.38 -35.37
CA PRO A 522 7.53 13.02 -36.01
C PRO A 522 7.36 12.87 -37.52
N SER A 523 8.33 13.38 -38.29
CA SER A 523 8.34 13.24 -39.76
C SER A 523 9.06 11.98 -40.25
N GLU A 524 9.93 11.39 -39.43
CA GLU A 524 10.66 10.16 -39.70
C GLU A 524 10.98 9.37 -38.41
N GLY A 525 11.26 8.08 -38.53
CA GLY A 525 11.71 7.24 -37.40
C GLY A 525 10.66 6.26 -36.89
N LEU A 526 10.80 5.83 -35.63
CA LEU A 526 9.91 4.86 -35.00
C LEU A 526 8.93 5.53 -34.02
N LEU A 527 7.68 5.07 -33.99
CA LEU A 527 6.65 5.51 -33.05
C LEU A 527 5.95 4.31 -32.40
N ALA A 528 6.04 4.17 -31.08
CA ALA A 528 5.23 3.24 -30.31
C ALA A 528 4.13 4.00 -29.56
N VAL A 529 2.87 3.56 -29.70
CA VAL A 529 1.73 4.12 -28.96
C VAL A 529 1.17 3.08 -28.02
N VAL A 530 1.02 3.42 -26.74
CA VAL A 530 0.33 2.58 -25.74
C VAL A 530 -0.83 3.36 -25.16
N THR A 531 -2.07 2.95 -25.43
CA THR A 531 -3.23 3.77 -25.05
C THR A 531 -4.44 2.95 -24.64
N SER A 532 -5.26 3.50 -23.73
CA SER A 532 -6.50 2.88 -23.26
C SER A 532 -7.75 3.58 -23.83
N SER A 533 -8.93 3.01 -23.61
CA SER A 533 -10.21 3.67 -23.94
C SER A 533 -11.12 3.74 -22.72
N TYR A 534 -11.81 4.87 -22.55
CA TYR A 534 -12.75 5.11 -21.46
C TYR A 534 -14.13 5.45 -22.04
N ASN A 535 -15.11 4.54 -21.93
CA ASN A 535 -16.44 4.68 -22.56
C ASN A 535 -16.37 4.99 -24.06
N GLY A 536 -15.35 4.49 -24.74
CA GLY A 536 -15.11 4.73 -26.17
C GLY A 536 -14.46 6.07 -26.51
N LYS A 537 -14.28 6.94 -25.51
CA LYS A 537 -13.55 8.21 -25.61
C LYS A 537 -12.05 7.97 -25.39
N ALA A 538 -11.26 8.96 -25.82
CA ALA A 538 -9.84 9.02 -25.53
C ALA A 538 -9.59 9.22 -24.02
N PRO A 539 -8.41 8.82 -23.51
CA PRO A 539 -7.88 9.28 -22.24
C PRO A 539 -7.78 10.82 -22.16
N ASP A 540 -7.76 11.37 -20.95
CA ASP A 540 -7.73 12.82 -20.71
C ASP A 540 -6.47 13.47 -21.30
N ASN A 541 -5.34 12.76 -21.28
CA ASN A 541 -4.07 13.17 -21.89
C ASN A 541 -3.91 12.74 -23.37
N ALA A 542 -5.04 12.47 -24.04
CA ALA A 542 -5.09 12.08 -25.45
C ALA A 542 -6.29 12.69 -26.21
N GLN A 543 -7.04 13.62 -25.58
CA GLN A 543 -8.23 14.24 -26.19
C GLN A 543 -7.86 15.11 -27.40
N ARG A 544 -6.79 15.89 -27.30
CA ARG A 544 -6.33 16.76 -28.40
C ARG A 544 -5.84 15.92 -29.58
N PHE A 545 -5.22 14.78 -29.30
CA PHE A 545 -4.85 13.82 -30.35
C PHE A 545 -6.08 13.22 -31.05
N ASP A 546 -7.15 12.86 -30.32
CA ASP A 546 -8.40 12.31 -30.91
C ASP A 546 -9.11 13.32 -31.82
N GLU A 547 -8.96 14.62 -31.53
CA GLU A 547 -9.52 15.72 -32.33
C GLU A 547 -8.63 16.14 -33.52
N LEU A 548 -7.39 15.65 -33.59
CA LEU A 548 -6.41 16.08 -34.59
C LEU A 548 -6.71 15.47 -35.98
N ASP A 549 -6.90 16.33 -36.97
CA ASP A 549 -6.94 15.92 -38.38
C ASP A 549 -5.51 15.87 -38.95
N ILE A 550 -4.98 14.65 -39.16
CA ILE A 550 -3.62 14.44 -39.67
C ILE A 550 -3.69 14.26 -41.20
N PRO A 551 -3.16 15.21 -42.01
CA PRO A 551 -3.24 15.12 -43.46
C PRO A 551 -2.55 13.87 -44.01
N ALA A 552 -3.11 13.26 -45.05
CA ALA A 552 -2.53 12.09 -45.71
C ALA A 552 -1.11 12.38 -46.23
N GLY A 553 -0.18 11.48 -45.95
CA GLY A 553 1.23 11.58 -46.35
C GLY A 553 2.15 12.29 -45.34
N THR A 554 1.59 12.87 -44.26
CA THR A 554 2.37 13.56 -43.22
C THR A 554 3.36 12.62 -42.51
N LEU A 555 3.00 11.33 -42.35
CA LEU A 555 3.78 10.35 -41.58
C LEU A 555 4.45 9.28 -42.46
N THR A 556 4.69 9.57 -43.74
CA THR A 556 5.22 8.58 -44.72
C THR A 556 6.60 8.02 -44.31
N GLY A 557 7.40 8.78 -43.56
CA GLY A 557 8.71 8.34 -43.04
C GLY A 557 8.66 7.60 -41.70
N VAL A 558 7.47 7.42 -41.11
CA VAL A 558 7.30 6.86 -39.77
C VAL A 558 6.87 5.40 -39.83
N ARG A 559 7.56 4.56 -39.07
CA ARG A 559 7.11 3.20 -38.77
C ARG A 559 6.53 3.15 -37.36
N TYR A 560 5.37 2.51 -37.18
CA TYR A 560 4.68 2.58 -35.89
C TYR A 560 4.19 1.24 -35.35
N ALA A 561 3.90 1.19 -34.05
CA ALA A 561 3.27 0.07 -33.37
C ALA A 561 2.27 0.58 -32.32
N VAL A 562 1.10 -0.05 -32.22
CA VAL A 562 0.06 0.36 -31.25
C VAL A 562 -0.29 -0.80 -30.33
N LEU A 563 -0.23 -0.58 -29.02
CA LEU A 563 -0.78 -1.47 -28.00
C LEU A 563 -2.03 -0.82 -27.39
N GLY A 564 -3.19 -1.43 -27.64
CA GLY A 564 -4.45 -0.98 -27.11
C GLY A 564 -4.83 -1.70 -25.82
N ASN A 565 -5.06 -0.93 -24.75
CA ASN A 565 -5.49 -1.42 -23.46
C ASN A 565 -7.01 -1.30 -23.30
N GLY A 566 -7.71 -2.41 -23.40
CA GLY A 566 -9.17 -2.46 -23.40
C GLY A 566 -9.75 -3.34 -22.31
N ASN A 567 -11.08 -3.40 -22.28
CA ASN A 567 -11.82 -4.32 -21.43
C ASN A 567 -13.06 -4.84 -22.17
N THR A 568 -13.12 -6.13 -22.50
CA THR A 568 -14.20 -6.74 -23.32
C THR A 568 -15.55 -6.77 -22.61
N GLN A 569 -15.59 -6.31 -21.37
CA GLN A 569 -16.82 -6.06 -20.64
C GLN A 569 -17.57 -4.83 -21.16
N TRP A 570 -16.90 -3.89 -21.83
CA TRP A 570 -17.51 -2.70 -22.39
C TRP A 570 -17.83 -2.89 -23.88
N THR A 571 -18.96 -2.34 -24.34
CA THR A 571 -19.33 -2.37 -25.76
C THR A 571 -18.38 -1.55 -26.64
N THR A 572 -17.64 -0.63 -26.03
CA THR A 572 -16.62 0.21 -26.66
C THR A 572 -15.21 -0.38 -26.55
N TYR A 573 -15.09 -1.71 -26.48
CA TYR A 573 -13.81 -2.40 -26.42
C TYR A 573 -12.87 -1.92 -27.53
N GLN A 574 -11.64 -1.51 -27.16
CA GLN A 574 -10.59 -1.05 -28.08
C GLN A 574 -10.97 0.17 -28.98
N ALA A 575 -12.05 0.89 -28.68
CA ALA A 575 -12.57 1.92 -29.57
C ALA A 575 -11.58 3.06 -29.85
N PHE A 576 -10.97 3.66 -28.82
CA PHE A 576 -9.95 4.71 -29.03
C PHE A 576 -8.64 4.17 -29.63
N PRO A 577 -8.02 3.08 -29.11
CA PRO A 577 -6.83 2.49 -29.75
C PRO A 577 -7.01 2.16 -31.23
N SER A 578 -8.20 1.70 -31.63
CA SER A 578 -8.54 1.44 -33.03
C SER A 578 -8.58 2.71 -33.88
N ARG A 579 -9.08 3.83 -33.33
CA ARG A 579 -9.05 5.13 -34.01
C ARG A 579 -7.63 5.64 -34.18
N VAL A 580 -6.78 5.50 -33.17
CA VAL A 580 -5.36 5.90 -33.25
C VAL A 580 -4.64 5.13 -34.36
N ASP A 581 -4.79 3.81 -34.39
CA ASP A 581 -4.18 2.98 -35.44
C ASP A 581 -4.68 3.35 -36.85
N ALA A 582 -5.99 3.57 -37.00
CA ALA A 582 -6.57 4.00 -38.27
C ALA A 582 -6.07 5.39 -38.70
N ALA A 583 -5.94 6.35 -37.78
CA ALA A 583 -5.45 7.70 -38.06
C ALA A 583 -3.97 7.69 -38.50
N LEU A 584 -3.12 6.93 -37.81
CA LEU A 584 -1.70 6.80 -38.17
C LEU A 584 -1.53 6.13 -39.55
N ALA A 585 -2.29 5.08 -39.83
CA ALA A 585 -2.28 4.41 -41.12
C ALA A 585 -2.77 5.35 -42.25
N ALA A 586 -3.86 6.09 -42.04
CA ALA A 586 -4.39 7.05 -43.01
C ALA A 586 -3.42 8.21 -43.30
N ALA A 587 -2.62 8.61 -42.30
CA ALA A 587 -1.57 9.62 -42.44
C ALA A 587 -0.31 9.13 -43.18
N GLY A 588 -0.23 7.84 -43.52
CA GLY A 588 0.85 7.23 -44.31
C GLY A 588 1.93 6.50 -43.50
N ALA A 589 1.76 6.35 -42.18
CA ALA A 589 2.71 5.59 -41.36
C ALA A 589 2.63 4.09 -41.65
N THR A 590 3.75 3.37 -41.51
CA THR A 590 3.84 1.92 -41.80
C THR A 590 3.86 1.09 -40.51
N PRO A 591 2.94 0.12 -40.31
CA PRO A 591 2.93 -0.68 -39.08
C PRO A 591 4.13 -1.65 -39.02
N ILE A 592 4.77 -1.75 -37.85
CA ILE A 592 5.87 -2.69 -37.56
C ILE A 592 5.31 -4.07 -37.22
N VAL A 593 4.24 -4.09 -36.43
CA VAL A 593 3.48 -5.28 -36.03
C VAL A 593 1.99 -4.94 -36.06
N ALA A 594 1.13 -5.97 -36.09
CA ALA A 594 -0.31 -5.78 -35.91
C ALA A 594 -0.60 -5.10 -34.56
N ARG A 595 -1.70 -4.31 -34.51
CA ARG A 595 -2.14 -3.67 -33.27
C ARG A 595 -2.37 -4.73 -32.18
N GLY A 596 -1.81 -4.48 -31.00
CA GLY A 596 -1.99 -5.31 -29.82
C GLY A 596 -3.31 -5.00 -29.12
N GLU A 597 -3.92 -6.02 -28.54
CA GLU A 597 -5.14 -5.91 -27.75
C GLU A 597 -4.95 -6.62 -26.42
N THR A 598 -4.95 -5.87 -25.33
CA THR A 598 -5.04 -6.44 -23.98
C THR A 598 -6.48 -6.32 -23.48
N ASP A 599 -6.88 -7.27 -22.62
CA ASP A 599 -8.19 -7.28 -21.98
C ASP A 599 -8.04 -7.33 -20.45
N ALA A 600 -8.42 -6.25 -19.77
CA ALA A 600 -8.40 -6.17 -18.32
C ALA A 600 -9.32 -7.19 -17.63
N ALA A 601 -10.26 -7.82 -18.35
CA ALA A 601 -11.12 -8.87 -17.81
C ALA A 601 -10.49 -10.29 -17.83
N GLY A 602 -9.33 -10.46 -18.48
CA GLY A 602 -8.59 -11.72 -18.60
C GLY A 602 -7.13 -11.62 -18.15
N ASP A 603 -6.26 -12.46 -18.70
CA ASP A 603 -4.81 -12.47 -18.43
C ASP A 603 -4.09 -11.33 -19.17
N PHE A 604 -4.33 -10.11 -18.66
CA PHE A 604 -3.79 -8.87 -19.21
C PHE A 604 -2.26 -8.90 -19.36
N ASP A 605 -1.55 -9.40 -18.33
CA ASP A 605 -0.09 -9.38 -18.28
C ASP A 605 0.49 -10.31 -19.36
N ALA A 606 -0.08 -11.50 -19.55
CA ALA A 606 0.33 -12.41 -20.62
C ALA A 606 0.07 -11.83 -22.02
N MET A 607 -1.08 -11.20 -22.24
CA MET A 607 -1.41 -10.54 -23.52
C MET A 607 -0.44 -9.41 -23.85
N ALA A 608 -0.15 -8.54 -22.86
CA ALA A 608 0.80 -7.45 -23.03
C ALA A 608 2.21 -7.96 -23.35
N THR A 609 2.66 -9.00 -22.63
CA THR A 609 3.97 -9.62 -22.81
C THR A 609 4.11 -10.24 -24.21
N ALA A 610 3.12 -11.02 -24.64
CA ALA A 610 3.13 -11.66 -25.95
C ALA A 610 3.22 -10.63 -27.10
N TRP A 611 2.49 -9.52 -26.99
CA TRP A 611 2.59 -8.45 -27.99
C TRP A 611 3.94 -7.74 -27.96
N LEU A 612 4.46 -7.41 -26.77
CA LEU A 612 5.77 -6.80 -26.63
C LEU A 612 6.85 -7.67 -27.26
N ASP A 613 6.86 -8.98 -27.01
CA ASP A 613 7.84 -9.90 -27.59
C ASP A 613 7.71 -10.00 -29.13
N GLY A 614 6.50 -9.92 -29.66
CA GLY A 614 6.26 -9.80 -31.10
C GLY A 614 6.86 -8.52 -31.70
N LEU A 615 6.68 -7.37 -31.03
CA LEU A 615 7.29 -6.10 -31.42
C LEU A 615 8.83 -6.19 -31.41
N TRP A 616 9.41 -6.75 -30.34
CA TRP A 616 10.87 -6.88 -30.22
C TRP A 616 11.47 -7.81 -31.27
N SER A 617 10.77 -8.89 -31.62
CA SER A 617 11.18 -9.79 -32.70
C SER A 617 11.17 -9.09 -34.06
N ALA A 618 10.17 -8.24 -34.34
CA ALA A 618 10.10 -7.46 -35.57
C ALA A 618 11.19 -6.35 -35.65
N LEU A 619 11.51 -5.74 -34.51
CA LEU A 619 12.62 -4.79 -34.40
C LEU A 619 13.98 -5.48 -34.60
N ALA A 620 14.18 -6.67 -34.03
CA ALA A 620 15.40 -7.47 -34.23
C ALA A 620 15.62 -7.80 -35.71
N ALA A 621 14.57 -8.20 -36.43
CA ALA A 621 14.65 -8.47 -37.86
C ALA A 621 15.01 -7.22 -38.69
N SER A 622 14.70 -6.02 -38.17
CA SER A 622 15.00 -4.75 -38.83
C SER A 622 16.40 -4.20 -38.51
N PHE A 623 16.95 -4.51 -37.33
CA PHE A 623 18.13 -3.83 -36.76
C PHE A 623 19.23 -4.78 -36.22
N GLY A 624 19.17 -6.09 -36.48
CA GLY A 624 20.09 -7.10 -35.92
C GLY A 624 21.60 -6.96 -36.25
N ALA A 625 22.42 -7.51 -35.34
CA ALA A 625 23.84 -7.24 -35.05
C ALA A 625 24.82 -7.05 -36.23
N THR A 626 25.40 -5.85 -36.32
CA THR A 626 26.64 -5.59 -37.08
C THR A 626 27.87 -5.94 -36.24
N SER A 627 28.68 -6.86 -36.76
CA SER A 627 29.95 -7.29 -36.18
C SER A 627 31.00 -6.18 -36.26
N ASP A 628 31.11 -5.32 -35.25
CA ASP A 628 32.31 -4.48 -35.06
C ASP A 628 32.44 -3.90 -33.63
N ALA A 629 32.16 -4.72 -32.62
CA ALA A 629 32.49 -4.38 -31.24
C ALA A 629 33.83 -5.02 -30.82
N ALA A 630 34.75 -4.14 -30.42
CA ALA A 630 36.09 -4.39 -29.87
C ALA A 630 36.10 -5.44 -28.72
N PRO A 631 37.29 -5.92 -28.28
CA PRO A 631 37.40 -7.11 -27.43
C PRO A 631 36.48 -7.01 -26.21
N ALA A 632 35.57 -7.99 -26.12
CA ALA A 632 34.57 -8.08 -25.06
C ALA A 632 35.22 -7.94 -23.68
N ALA A 633 34.92 -6.83 -23.00
CA ALA A 633 34.90 -6.84 -21.55
C ALA A 633 33.87 -7.89 -21.12
N SER A 634 34.22 -8.68 -20.10
CA SER A 634 33.44 -9.78 -19.49
C SER A 634 31.96 -9.87 -19.90
N ARG A 635 31.55 -11.03 -20.42
CA ARG A 635 30.17 -11.42 -20.82
C ARG A 635 29.07 -11.28 -19.76
N TYR A 636 29.45 -10.90 -18.54
CA TYR A 636 28.55 -10.53 -17.47
C TYR A 636 29.10 -9.23 -16.87
N SER A 637 28.27 -8.19 -16.80
CA SER A 637 28.32 -7.31 -15.64
C SER A 637 27.57 -8.04 -14.53
N VAL A 638 28.30 -8.75 -13.68
CA VAL A 638 27.74 -9.11 -12.39
C VAL A 638 27.68 -7.79 -11.62
N GLU A 639 26.50 -7.19 -11.52
CA GLU A 639 26.27 -6.21 -10.47
C GLU A 639 26.12 -7.00 -9.17
N VAL A 640 27.25 -7.27 -8.52
CA VAL A 640 27.22 -7.59 -7.09
C VAL A 640 26.76 -6.31 -6.44
N LEU A 641 25.46 -6.21 -6.16
CA LEU A 641 24.94 -5.15 -5.30
C LEU A 641 25.64 -5.31 -3.95
N GLY A 642 26.69 -4.52 -3.74
CA GLY A 642 27.33 -4.45 -2.45
C GLY A 642 26.38 -3.77 -1.47
N GLU A 643 26.67 -3.90 -0.17
CA GLU A 643 25.98 -3.11 0.86
C GLU A 643 25.88 -1.62 0.53
N ASP A 644 26.82 -1.11 -0.26
CA ASP A 644 26.89 0.26 -0.72
C ASP A 644 25.77 0.68 -1.68
N GLN A 645 25.13 -0.26 -2.38
CA GLN A 645 24.01 0.04 -3.27
C GLN A 645 22.64 -0.21 -2.62
N VAL A 646 22.55 -1.13 -1.64
CA VAL A 646 21.29 -1.47 -0.96
C VAL A 646 21.04 -0.60 0.28
N ARG A 647 22.09 -0.25 1.03
CA ARG A 647 21.95 0.33 2.36
C ARG A 647 21.63 1.83 2.35
N PRO A 648 22.23 2.69 1.50
CA PRO A 648 21.88 4.12 1.48
C PRO A 648 20.43 4.37 1.03
N ALA A 649 19.91 3.53 0.13
CA ALA A 649 18.54 3.62 -0.36
C ALA A 649 17.46 3.28 0.69
N VAL A 650 17.82 2.49 1.72
CA VAL A 650 16.87 1.98 2.74
C VAL A 650 17.10 2.61 4.13
N VAL A 651 18.35 2.90 4.51
CA VAL A 651 18.70 3.32 5.88
C VAL A 651 18.71 4.84 6.06
N SER A 652 19.27 5.59 5.09
CA SER A 652 19.17 7.05 5.01
C SER A 652 19.86 7.57 3.74
N ALA A 653 19.17 8.43 2.99
CA ALA A 653 19.72 9.11 1.82
C ALA A 653 20.94 10.02 2.12
N GLN A 654 21.24 10.28 3.40
CA GLN A 654 22.38 11.09 3.85
C GLN A 654 23.65 10.27 4.13
N ALA A 655 23.57 8.94 4.14
CA ALA A 655 24.71 8.08 4.48
C ALA A 655 25.67 7.90 3.30
N TYR A 656 26.98 7.95 3.57
CA TYR A 656 28.05 7.70 2.61
C TYR A 656 29.06 6.70 3.16
N PRO A 657 29.83 6.02 2.29
CA PRO A 657 30.89 5.10 2.72
C PRO A 657 32.02 5.86 3.43
N VAL A 658 32.53 5.29 4.50
CA VAL A 658 33.61 5.83 5.34
C VAL A 658 34.66 4.74 5.54
N THR A 659 35.90 5.02 5.15
CA THR A 659 36.98 4.01 5.14
C THR A 659 37.83 4.09 6.40
N VAL A 660 38.07 2.96 7.07
CA VAL A 660 38.94 2.87 8.24
C VAL A 660 40.40 3.00 7.82
N VAL A 661 41.13 3.88 8.49
CA VAL A 661 42.56 4.16 8.25
C VAL A 661 43.43 3.54 9.35
N SER A 662 43.05 3.72 10.62
CA SER A 662 43.74 3.09 11.75
C SER A 662 42.78 2.79 12.89
N ILE A 663 43.15 1.79 13.70
CA ILE A 663 42.46 1.44 14.93
C ILE A 663 43.53 1.24 16.00
N ASP A 664 43.59 2.17 16.94
CA ASP A 664 44.62 2.23 17.97
C ASP A 664 44.00 1.94 19.34
N GLU A 665 44.58 1.00 20.09
CA GLU A 665 44.13 0.71 21.46
C GLU A 665 44.67 1.79 22.42
N LEU A 666 43.76 2.51 23.07
CA LEU A 666 44.09 3.60 24.00
C LEU A 666 44.17 3.12 25.45
N THR A 667 43.73 1.89 25.74
CA THR A 667 43.88 1.28 27.06
C THR A 667 45.07 0.35 27.10
N ARG A 668 45.72 0.25 28.26
CA ARG A 668 46.85 -0.65 28.49
C ARG A 668 46.47 -1.73 29.50
N PRO A 669 46.92 -2.99 29.32
CA PRO A 669 46.74 -4.01 30.34
C PRO A 669 47.35 -3.58 31.67
N PHE A 670 46.52 -3.49 32.72
CA PHE A 670 46.96 -3.11 34.06
C PHE A 670 46.11 -3.85 35.10
N ALA A 671 46.74 -4.31 36.18
CA ALA A 671 46.06 -5.05 37.23
C ALA A 671 45.27 -4.08 38.11
N LEU A 672 43.96 -3.99 37.89
CA LEU A 672 43.02 -3.25 38.72
C LEU A 672 42.19 -4.19 39.61
N PRO A 673 41.67 -3.72 40.76
CA PRO A 673 40.71 -4.48 41.55
C PRO A 673 39.51 -4.95 40.71
N ALA A 674 38.96 -6.11 41.05
CA ALA A 674 37.78 -6.66 40.37
C ALA A 674 36.60 -5.69 40.45
N GLY A 675 35.89 -5.47 39.33
CA GLY A 675 34.82 -4.48 39.22
C GLY A 675 35.28 -3.06 38.87
N VAL A 676 36.60 -2.81 38.85
CA VAL A 676 37.21 -1.50 38.52
C VAL A 676 37.85 -1.48 37.13
N ALA A 677 38.00 -2.61 36.45
CA ALA A 677 38.53 -2.66 35.08
C ALA A 677 37.51 -2.14 34.05
N ARG A 678 37.95 -1.27 33.12
CA ARG A 678 37.11 -0.78 32.01
C ARG A 678 37.28 -1.77 30.85
N PRO A 679 36.23 -2.04 30.05
CA PRO A 679 36.47 -2.59 28.71
C PRO A 679 37.41 -1.67 27.92
N GLY A 680 38.05 -2.20 26.88
CA GLY A 680 39.00 -1.42 26.06
C GLY A 680 38.42 -0.11 25.51
N VAL A 681 39.29 0.80 25.10
CA VAL A 681 38.90 2.05 24.43
C VAL A 681 39.80 2.18 23.21
N LYS A 682 39.19 2.39 22.05
CA LYS A 682 39.92 2.47 20.78
C LYS A 682 39.78 3.85 20.14
N ALA A 683 40.85 4.35 19.56
CA ALA A 683 40.77 5.42 18.57
C ALA A 683 40.57 4.79 17.19
N VAL A 684 39.50 5.16 16.50
CA VAL A 684 39.21 4.68 15.14
C VAL A 684 39.32 5.86 14.20
N THR A 685 40.41 5.94 13.46
CA THR A 685 40.61 6.98 12.44
C THR A 685 40.05 6.52 11.12
N VAL A 686 39.26 7.38 10.49
CA VAL A 686 38.55 7.10 9.25
C VAL A 686 38.77 8.22 8.25
N ARG A 687 38.73 7.86 6.96
CA ARG A 687 38.77 8.79 5.85
C ARG A 687 37.35 9.15 5.42
N LEU A 688 37.07 10.44 5.38
CA LEU A 688 35.82 10.96 4.83
C LEU A 688 35.89 11.01 3.30
N PRO A 689 34.77 10.82 2.59
CA PRO A 689 34.71 10.98 1.13
C PRO A 689 35.09 12.38 0.66
N GLU A 690 35.44 12.48 -0.62
CA GLU A 690 35.67 13.77 -1.26
C GLU A 690 34.41 14.65 -1.18
N GLY A 691 34.60 15.93 -0.86
CA GLY A 691 33.51 16.90 -0.69
C GLY A 691 32.82 16.87 0.67
N VAL A 692 33.09 15.88 1.53
CA VAL A 692 32.59 15.84 2.91
C VAL A 692 33.53 16.61 3.82
N THR A 693 33.01 17.64 4.48
CA THR A 693 33.73 18.43 5.49
C THR A 693 33.14 18.21 6.87
N TYR A 694 33.97 18.37 7.89
CA TYR A 694 33.55 18.41 9.28
C TYR A 694 34.36 19.48 10.02
N GLU A 695 33.88 19.89 11.17
CA GLU A 695 34.60 20.77 12.09
C GLU A 695 34.72 20.09 13.46
N ALA A 696 35.67 20.54 14.28
CA ALA A 696 35.85 19.96 15.60
C ALA A 696 34.56 20.10 16.43
N GLY A 697 34.20 19.02 17.13
CA GLY A 697 32.95 18.91 17.88
C GLY A 697 31.73 18.43 17.09
N ASP A 698 31.86 18.21 15.78
CA ASP A 698 30.86 17.43 15.03
C ASP A 698 30.79 15.97 15.50
N HIS A 699 29.68 15.32 15.16
CA HIS A 699 29.48 13.90 15.39
C HIS A 699 29.60 13.12 14.08
N LEU A 700 30.16 11.92 14.14
CA LEU A 700 30.01 10.93 13.07
C LEU A 700 28.94 9.93 13.47
N ALA A 701 27.86 9.88 12.69
CA ALA A 701 26.86 8.84 12.77
C ALA A 701 27.39 7.55 12.13
N VAL A 702 27.38 6.45 12.86
CA VAL A 702 27.86 5.14 12.40
C VAL A 702 26.68 4.17 12.33
N TYR A 703 26.41 3.65 11.13
CA TYR A 703 25.44 2.58 10.93
C TYR A 703 26.15 1.23 11.11
N ALA A 704 26.10 0.68 12.32
CA ALA A 704 26.73 -0.59 12.64
C ALA A 704 25.90 -1.80 12.18
N LYS A 705 26.48 -3.00 12.34
CA LYS A 705 25.84 -4.29 12.04
C LYS A 705 25.83 -5.16 13.27
N ASN A 706 24.85 -6.05 13.37
CA ASN A 706 24.85 -7.07 14.40
C ASN A 706 26.09 -7.98 14.31
N HIS A 707 26.48 -8.55 15.44
CA HIS A 707 27.59 -9.50 15.49
C HIS A 707 27.16 -10.83 14.85
N PRO A 708 28.00 -11.52 14.06
CA PRO A 708 27.63 -12.78 13.41
C PRO A 708 27.09 -13.84 14.39
N GLU A 709 27.69 -13.97 15.58
CA GLU A 709 27.19 -14.90 16.62
C GLU A 709 25.78 -14.54 17.12
N LEU A 710 25.44 -13.24 17.21
CA LEU A 710 24.10 -12.79 17.61
C LEU A 710 23.07 -13.09 16.52
N VAL A 711 23.44 -12.92 15.25
CA VAL A 711 22.59 -13.26 14.10
C VAL A 711 22.36 -14.77 14.02
N ALA A 712 23.42 -15.57 14.19
CA ALA A 712 23.31 -17.03 14.22
C ALA A 712 22.42 -17.51 15.38
N TRP A 713 22.55 -16.91 16.56
CA TRP A 713 21.66 -17.18 17.69
C TRP A 713 20.21 -16.81 17.36
N ALA A 714 19.95 -15.64 16.78
CA ALA A 714 18.62 -15.21 16.37
C ALA A 714 17.97 -16.16 15.35
N LEU A 715 18.69 -16.53 14.31
CA LEU A 715 18.21 -17.49 13.30
C LEU A 715 17.86 -18.85 13.92
N GLY A 716 18.68 -19.32 14.87
CA GLY A 716 18.43 -20.57 15.59
C GLY A 716 17.16 -20.52 16.47
N VAL A 717 17.00 -19.46 17.26
CA VAL A 717 15.83 -19.26 18.13
C VAL A 717 14.55 -19.11 17.31
N LEU A 718 14.61 -18.35 16.20
CA LEU A 718 13.47 -18.10 15.31
C LEU A 718 13.20 -19.27 14.35
N ARG A 719 14.09 -20.27 14.29
CA ARG A 719 13.99 -21.45 13.42
C ARG A 719 13.90 -21.08 11.93
N VAL A 720 14.61 -20.04 11.51
CA VAL A 720 14.66 -19.58 10.11
C VAL A 720 16.02 -19.94 9.48
N PRO A 721 16.06 -20.63 8.32
CA PRO A 721 17.32 -20.90 7.62
C PRO A 721 18.04 -19.61 7.21
N ARG A 722 19.37 -19.56 7.37
CA ARG A 722 20.20 -18.38 7.06
C ARG A 722 20.04 -17.85 5.63
N ASP A 723 19.93 -18.77 4.67
CA ASP A 723 19.88 -18.54 3.22
C ASP A 723 18.46 -18.39 2.69
N ARG A 724 17.45 -18.44 3.56
CA ARG A 724 16.06 -18.20 3.17
C ARG A 724 15.94 -16.80 2.59
N VAL A 725 15.58 -16.71 1.31
CA VAL A 725 15.27 -15.43 0.64
C VAL A 725 13.86 -15.00 1.05
N LEU A 726 13.75 -13.76 1.49
CA LEU A 726 12.55 -13.13 2.02
C LEU A 726 12.26 -11.87 1.21
N ARG A 727 10.98 -11.62 0.93
CA ARG A 727 10.51 -10.32 0.42
C ARG A 727 9.53 -9.77 1.43
N LEU A 728 9.86 -8.64 2.04
CA LEU A 728 8.98 -8.00 3.01
C LEU A 728 7.92 -7.19 2.26
N ALA A 729 6.65 -7.36 2.63
CA ALA A 729 5.56 -6.49 2.21
C ALA A 729 5.06 -5.71 3.43
N GLN A 730 4.55 -4.51 3.21
CA GLN A 730 3.97 -3.68 4.26
C GLN A 730 2.67 -3.10 3.75
N ASP A 731 1.65 -3.13 4.62
CA ASP A 731 0.35 -2.54 4.32
C ASP A 731 0.42 -1.01 4.42
N GLY A 732 -0.01 -0.34 3.35
CA GLY A 732 -0.02 1.13 3.25
C GLY A 732 1.34 1.75 2.92
N ASN A 733 1.34 3.05 2.65
CA ASN A 733 2.53 3.79 2.20
C ASN A 733 3.38 4.34 3.36
N ARG A 734 3.50 3.58 4.46
CA ARG A 734 4.25 4.04 5.64
C ARG A 734 5.76 3.92 5.37
N PRO A 735 6.55 4.97 5.63
CA PRO A 735 8.00 4.86 5.51
C PRO A 735 8.52 3.73 6.42
N SER A 736 9.30 2.81 5.86
CA SER A 736 9.90 1.71 6.60
C SER A 736 11.40 1.69 6.38
N SER A 737 12.12 1.45 7.47
CA SER A 737 13.57 1.24 7.51
C SER A 737 13.96 -0.22 7.26
N LEU A 738 13.00 -1.07 6.91
CA LEU A 738 13.22 -2.43 6.42
C LEU A 738 13.18 -2.45 4.88
N PRO A 739 13.85 -3.42 4.23
CA PRO A 739 13.90 -3.53 2.76
C PRO A 739 12.58 -4.04 2.17
N ILE A 740 11.52 -3.21 2.19
CA ILE A 740 10.20 -3.54 1.64
C ILE A 740 10.27 -3.71 0.11
N GLY A 741 9.66 -4.77 -0.41
CA GLY A 741 9.64 -5.09 -1.83
C GLY A 741 10.97 -5.63 -2.38
N VAL A 742 12.06 -5.61 -1.60
CA VAL A 742 13.39 -6.07 -2.02
C VAL A 742 13.63 -7.49 -1.49
N PRO A 743 14.03 -8.46 -2.33
CA PRO A 743 14.38 -9.79 -1.86
C PRO A 743 15.73 -9.75 -1.13
N VAL A 744 15.75 -10.19 0.14
CA VAL A 744 16.95 -10.25 0.99
C VAL A 744 17.01 -11.61 1.69
N THR A 745 18.21 -12.10 2.02
CA THR A 745 18.31 -13.31 2.86
C THR A 745 17.95 -12.99 4.31
N ALA A 746 17.46 -13.97 5.06
CA ALA A 746 17.19 -13.84 6.49
C ALA A 746 18.44 -13.41 7.27
N GLU A 747 19.62 -13.93 6.90
CA GLU A 747 20.91 -13.53 7.47
C GLU A 747 21.21 -12.05 7.21
N LEU A 748 21.03 -11.56 5.97
CA LEU A 748 21.26 -10.15 5.64
C LEU A 748 20.27 -9.24 6.40
N LEU A 749 18.98 -9.62 6.44
CA LEU A 749 17.94 -8.86 7.11
C LEU A 749 18.28 -8.62 8.60
N LEU A 750 18.64 -9.69 9.31
CA LEU A 750 18.97 -9.63 10.74
C LEU A 750 20.36 -9.03 11.01
N THR A 751 21.26 -9.04 10.03
CA THR A 751 22.59 -8.42 10.16
C THR A 751 22.53 -6.90 10.06
N GLU A 752 21.77 -6.39 9.09
CA GLU A 752 21.84 -5.00 8.62
C GLU A 752 20.68 -4.12 9.08
N PHE A 753 19.49 -4.68 9.30
CA PHE A 753 18.27 -3.86 9.42
C PHE A 753 17.57 -3.98 10.77
N VAL A 754 17.67 -5.11 11.48
CA VAL A 754 16.90 -5.39 12.70
C VAL A 754 17.74 -5.23 13.98
N GLU A 755 17.22 -4.54 14.99
CA GLU A 755 17.85 -4.41 16.30
C GLU A 755 17.43 -5.57 17.23
N LEU A 756 18.40 -6.42 17.61
CA LEU A 756 18.13 -7.70 18.30
C LEU A 756 18.31 -7.63 19.82
N GLN A 757 18.87 -6.54 20.33
CA GLN A 757 19.28 -6.44 21.74
C GLN A 757 18.47 -5.41 22.55
N GLU A 758 17.40 -4.85 21.97
CA GLU A 758 16.51 -3.93 22.68
C GLU A 758 15.77 -4.64 23.82
N PRO A 759 15.69 -4.04 25.03
CA PRO A 759 14.89 -4.59 26.11
C PRO A 759 13.42 -4.73 25.73
N ALA A 760 12.80 -5.85 26.10
CA ALA A 760 11.41 -6.12 25.81
C ALA A 760 10.49 -5.16 26.60
N THR A 761 9.43 -4.71 25.95
CA THR A 761 8.41 -3.81 26.52
C THR A 761 7.18 -4.57 26.99
N ARG A 762 6.36 -3.92 27.80
CA ARG A 762 5.11 -4.51 28.32
C ARG A 762 4.15 -4.93 27.21
N SER A 763 4.04 -4.17 26.12
CA SER A 763 3.18 -4.52 24.98
C SER A 763 3.71 -5.76 24.24
N GLN A 764 5.02 -5.90 24.09
CA GLN A 764 5.63 -7.09 23.50
C GLN A 764 5.38 -8.34 24.35
N LEU A 765 5.42 -8.25 25.69
CA LEU A 765 5.07 -9.39 26.56
C LEU A 765 3.63 -9.88 26.35
N ALA A 766 2.69 -8.97 26.13
CA ALA A 766 1.30 -9.33 25.86
C ALA A 766 1.19 -10.12 24.54
N VAL A 767 1.91 -9.69 23.50
CA VAL A 767 1.99 -10.42 22.22
C VAL A 767 2.63 -11.79 22.42
N LEU A 768 3.78 -11.88 23.10
CA LEU A 768 4.43 -13.17 23.39
C LEU A 768 3.51 -14.13 24.17
N THR A 769 2.70 -13.60 25.09
CA THR A 769 1.72 -14.39 25.87
C THR A 769 0.60 -14.91 24.98
N ALA A 770 0.15 -14.15 23.99
CA ALA A 770 -0.85 -14.58 23.01
C ALA A 770 -0.33 -15.69 22.08
N HIS A 771 1.00 -15.77 21.90
CA HIS A 771 1.67 -16.75 21.04
C HIS A 771 2.15 -18.01 21.80
N THR A 772 1.59 -18.31 22.98
CA THR A 772 1.87 -19.58 23.68
C THR A 772 0.62 -20.17 24.34
N GLY A 773 0.41 -21.47 24.15
CA GLY A 773 -0.63 -22.23 24.84
C GLY A 773 -0.18 -22.83 26.18
N CYS A 774 1.07 -22.63 26.59
CA CYS A 774 1.65 -23.25 27.78
C CYS A 774 1.32 -22.45 29.05
N PRO A 775 0.50 -22.98 29.99
CA PRO A 775 0.08 -22.24 31.18
C PRO A 775 1.25 -21.84 32.10
N TRP A 776 2.32 -22.65 32.12
CA TRP A 776 3.53 -22.32 32.87
C TRP A 776 4.23 -21.10 32.27
N THR A 777 4.43 -21.07 30.94
CA THR A 777 5.04 -19.94 30.25
C THR A 777 4.22 -18.68 30.43
N THR A 778 2.89 -18.74 30.26
CA THR A 778 1.99 -17.61 30.50
C THR A 778 2.13 -17.07 31.93
N GLY A 779 2.17 -17.95 32.94
CA GLY A 779 2.37 -17.55 34.33
C GLY A 779 3.74 -16.91 34.60
N GLN A 780 4.80 -17.41 33.95
CA GLN A 780 6.15 -16.82 34.07
C GLN A 780 6.22 -15.45 33.38
N LEU A 781 5.63 -15.30 32.19
CA LEU A 781 5.58 -14.02 31.47
C LEU A 781 4.81 -12.96 32.26
N ALA A 782 3.70 -13.33 32.90
CA ALA A 782 2.90 -12.42 33.73
C ALA A 782 3.62 -11.95 35.01
N ALA A 783 4.61 -12.71 35.48
CA ALA A 783 5.40 -12.36 36.66
C ALA A 783 6.56 -11.40 36.35
N LEU A 784 6.93 -11.21 35.08
CA LEU A 784 8.00 -10.29 34.67
C LEU A 784 7.50 -8.85 34.70
N THR A 785 8.26 -7.95 35.33
CA THR A 785 7.93 -6.52 35.36
C THR A 785 8.73 -5.74 34.32
N PRO A 786 8.18 -4.64 33.77
CA PRO A 786 8.92 -3.76 32.85
C PRO A 786 10.22 -3.23 33.45
N GLU A 787 10.25 -2.95 34.76
CA GLU A 787 11.43 -2.49 35.48
C GLU A 787 12.53 -3.57 35.48
N GLU A 788 12.17 -4.83 35.73
CA GLU A 788 13.11 -5.94 35.69
C GLU A 788 13.69 -6.16 34.28
N LEU A 789 12.84 -6.07 33.24
CA LEU A 789 13.27 -6.22 31.85
C LEU A 789 14.22 -5.11 31.40
N LEU A 790 13.95 -3.87 31.81
CA LEU A 790 14.79 -2.72 31.50
C LEU A 790 16.12 -2.77 32.28
N GLU A 791 16.06 -3.06 33.58
CA GLU A 791 17.25 -3.15 34.44
C GLU A 791 18.19 -4.28 33.99
N LYS A 792 17.63 -5.45 33.66
CA LYS A 792 18.39 -6.62 33.19
C LYS A 792 18.62 -6.64 31.67
N ARG A 793 18.08 -5.66 30.94
CA ARG A 793 18.13 -5.55 29.47
C ARG A 793 17.73 -6.86 28.75
N VAL A 794 16.64 -7.47 29.17
CA VAL A 794 16.16 -8.74 28.59
C VAL A 794 15.43 -8.46 27.28
N SER A 795 15.95 -8.95 26.15
CA SER A 795 15.34 -8.74 24.83
C SER A 795 14.22 -9.74 24.49
N VAL A 796 13.41 -9.42 23.47
CA VAL A 796 12.41 -10.36 22.91
C VAL A 796 13.07 -11.68 22.49
N LEU A 797 14.27 -11.60 21.89
CA LEU A 797 15.03 -12.78 21.48
C LEU A 797 15.41 -13.67 22.68
N ALA A 798 15.87 -13.07 23.79
CA ALA A 798 16.19 -13.81 25.00
C ALA A 798 14.95 -14.47 25.64
N LEU A 799 13.77 -13.83 25.54
CA LEU A 799 12.51 -14.40 26.02
C LEU A 799 12.08 -15.60 25.18
N LEU A 800 12.24 -15.53 23.85
CA LEU A 800 11.93 -16.66 22.95
C LEU A 800 12.85 -17.87 23.20
N GLU A 801 14.13 -17.66 23.51
CA GLU A 801 15.03 -18.74 23.91
C GLU A 801 14.64 -19.32 25.28
N ARG A 802 14.35 -18.45 26.26
CA ARG A 802 13.96 -18.87 27.62
C ARG A 802 12.64 -19.64 27.65
N PHE A 803 11.74 -19.33 26.73
CA PHE A 803 10.38 -19.89 26.67
C PHE A 803 10.10 -20.49 25.28
N PRO A 804 10.66 -21.66 24.96
CA PRO A 804 10.57 -22.26 23.61
C PRO A 804 9.16 -22.74 23.21
N ALA A 805 8.20 -22.69 24.14
CA ALA A 805 6.78 -22.95 23.89
C ALA A 805 6.04 -21.75 23.27
N ILE A 806 6.73 -20.62 23.05
CA ILE A 806 6.21 -19.48 22.29
C ILE A 806 6.44 -19.77 20.81
N GLU A 807 5.37 -19.83 20.03
CA GLU A 807 5.40 -20.02 18.58
C GLU A 807 5.14 -18.68 17.89
N LEU A 808 6.21 -17.89 17.74
CA LEU A 808 6.14 -16.54 17.19
C LEU A 808 6.48 -16.53 15.69
N PRO A 809 5.55 -16.14 14.80
CA PRO A 809 5.85 -16.00 13.38
C PRO A 809 6.94 -14.95 13.13
N PHE A 810 7.80 -15.17 12.14
CA PHE A 810 8.93 -14.27 11.85
C PHE A 810 8.49 -12.84 11.52
N GLY A 811 7.39 -12.65 10.79
CA GLY A 811 6.82 -11.33 10.52
C GLY A 811 6.36 -10.59 11.80
N VAL A 812 5.79 -11.33 12.77
CA VAL A 812 5.42 -10.76 14.07
C VAL A 812 6.68 -10.36 14.84
N PHE A 813 7.73 -11.20 14.84
CA PHE A 813 9.01 -10.84 15.46
C PHE A 813 9.59 -9.53 14.89
N LEU A 814 9.54 -9.34 13.56
CA LEU A 814 9.97 -8.10 12.92
C LEU A 814 9.12 -6.90 13.35
N SER A 815 7.82 -7.07 13.59
CA SER A 815 6.96 -6.00 14.11
C SER A 815 7.22 -5.65 15.58
N LEU A 816 7.75 -6.61 16.35
CA LEU A 816 8.10 -6.41 17.76
C LEU A 816 9.49 -5.80 17.93
N THR A 817 10.37 -5.85 16.94
CA THR A 817 11.76 -5.39 17.06
C THR A 817 11.96 -4.07 16.31
N GLY A 818 12.76 -3.19 16.88
CA GLY A 818 13.16 -1.95 16.21
C GLY A 818 14.12 -2.21 15.04
N THR A 819 14.35 -1.20 14.21
CA THR A 819 15.40 -1.23 13.20
C THR A 819 16.72 -0.68 13.74
N ILE A 820 17.84 -1.10 13.16
CA ILE A 820 19.16 -0.58 13.52
C ILE A 820 19.21 0.93 13.28
N ARG A 821 19.44 1.69 14.35
CA ARG A 821 19.66 3.15 14.31
C ARG A 821 21.14 3.49 14.33
N PRO A 822 21.57 4.59 13.69
CA PRO A 822 22.95 5.03 13.76
C PRO A 822 23.35 5.36 15.20
N ARG A 823 24.59 5.08 15.55
CA ARG A 823 25.20 5.54 16.81
C ARG A 823 26.09 6.73 16.53
N PHE A 824 25.93 7.79 17.31
CA PHE A 824 26.70 9.01 17.16
C PHE A 824 27.95 8.94 18.03
N TYR A 825 29.09 9.31 17.46
CA TYR A 825 30.36 9.47 18.16
C TYR A 825 30.88 10.88 17.93
N SER A 826 31.24 11.57 19.01
CA SER A 826 31.93 12.85 18.92
C SER A 826 33.28 12.68 18.23
N ILE A 827 33.51 13.45 17.17
CA ILE A 827 34.76 13.40 16.40
C ILE A 827 35.87 13.98 17.28
N SER A 828 36.93 13.19 17.47
CA SER A 828 38.07 13.49 18.33
C SER A 828 39.32 13.95 17.60
N SER A 829 39.18 14.35 16.34
CA SER A 829 40.21 15.04 15.55
C SER A 829 39.72 16.40 15.10
N SER A 830 40.64 17.23 14.62
CA SER A 830 40.37 18.52 13.99
C SER A 830 40.74 18.48 12.49
N PRO A 831 39.96 19.17 11.63
CA PRO A 831 40.30 19.31 10.22
C PRO A 831 41.57 20.13 9.99
N ALA A 832 42.07 20.87 10.99
CA ALA A 832 43.34 21.59 10.93
C ALA A 832 44.55 20.64 10.93
N ALA A 833 44.40 19.42 11.46
CA ALA A 833 45.44 18.40 11.39
C ALA A 833 45.42 17.68 10.03
N ASP A 834 44.26 17.14 9.65
CA ASP A 834 43.99 16.60 8.31
C ASP A 834 42.48 16.67 8.05
N PRO A 835 42.01 17.49 7.08
CA PRO A 835 40.59 17.67 6.82
C PRO A 835 39.92 16.42 6.23
N SER A 836 40.71 15.47 5.72
CA SER A 836 40.21 14.21 5.16
C SER A 836 40.03 13.11 6.21
N LEU A 837 40.53 13.30 7.44
CA LEU A 837 40.56 12.26 8.47
C LEU A 837 39.77 12.66 9.73
N ALA A 838 38.73 11.89 10.03
CA ALA A 838 37.99 11.98 11.29
C ALA A 838 38.45 10.85 12.24
N THR A 839 38.65 11.14 13.53
CA THR A 839 38.94 10.11 14.54
C THR A 839 37.76 9.96 15.49
N LEU A 840 37.38 8.73 15.84
CA LEU A 840 36.38 8.44 16.88
C LEU A 840 37.06 7.86 18.10
N THR A 841 36.66 8.27 19.30
CA THR A 841 37.12 7.63 20.55
C THR A 841 36.03 6.70 21.07
N VAL A 842 36.18 5.41 20.84
CA VAL A 842 35.15 4.38 21.04
C VAL A 842 35.42 3.61 22.32
N GLY A 843 34.61 3.84 23.35
CA GLY A 843 34.58 2.98 24.54
C GLY A 843 33.89 1.66 24.24
N LEU A 844 34.56 0.53 24.45
CA LEU A 844 33.97 -0.78 24.23
C LEU A 844 32.91 -1.07 25.28
N VAL A 845 31.81 -1.69 24.83
CA VAL A 845 30.75 -2.20 25.70
C VAL A 845 30.80 -3.71 25.60
N ASP A 846 31.31 -4.34 26.65
CA ASP A 846 31.52 -5.78 26.70
C ASP A 846 31.51 -6.27 28.15
N GLY A 847 30.78 -7.35 28.42
CA GLY A 847 30.68 -7.89 29.76
C GLY A 847 29.66 -9.01 29.88
N PRO A 848 29.50 -9.61 31.06
CA PRO A 848 28.42 -10.57 31.31
C PRO A 848 27.05 -9.90 31.04
N ALA A 849 26.13 -10.64 30.43
CA ALA A 849 24.79 -10.12 30.19
C ALA A 849 24.06 -9.89 31.53
N LEU A 850 23.39 -8.75 31.67
CA LEU A 850 22.63 -8.41 32.88
C LEU A 850 21.44 -9.35 33.10
N ALA A 851 20.96 -9.99 32.03
CA ALA A 851 19.95 -11.06 32.07
C ALA A 851 20.46 -12.36 32.73
N GLY A 852 21.77 -12.49 32.98
CA GLY A 852 22.38 -13.62 33.68
C GLY A 852 22.82 -14.79 32.78
N GLN A 853 22.54 -14.75 31.47
CA GLN A 853 22.95 -15.77 30.51
C GLN A 853 23.80 -15.16 29.39
N GLY A 854 24.99 -15.71 29.19
CA GLY A 854 25.90 -15.29 28.12
C GLY A 854 26.63 -13.96 28.37
N ARG A 855 27.12 -13.38 27.28
CA ARG A 855 27.93 -12.15 27.26
C ARG A 855 27.22 -11.08 26.44
N TYR A 856 27.10 -9.88 26.98
CA TYR A 856 26.54 -8.73 26.27
C TYR A 856 27.64 -7.96 25.55
N ARG A 857 27.41 -7.69 24.27
CA ARG A 857 28.31 -6.96 23.38
C ARG A 857 27.56 -5.78 22.76
N GLY A 858 28.01 -4.56 23.05
CA GLY A 858 27.40 -3.38 22.44
C GLY A 858 27.58 -3.41 20.94
N MET A 859 26.47 -3.32 20.19
CA MET A 859 26.46 -3.48 18.73
C MET A 859 27.51 -2.59 18.03
N CYS A 860 27.40 -1.27 18.19
CA CYS A 860 28.25 -0.36 17.43
C CYS A 860 29.71 -0.32 17.90
N SER A 861 29.96 -0.38 19.22
CA SER A 861 31.33 -0.34 19.73
C SER A 861 32.10 -1.61 19.37
N GLN A 862 31.45 -2.79 19.40
CA GLN A 862 32.07 -4.05 18.97
C GLN A 862 32.15 -4.18 17.44
N TYR A 863 31.19 -3.60 16.71
CA TYR A 863 31.28 -3.45 15.26
C TYR A 863 32.55 -2.69 14.88
N LEU A 864 32.75 -1.49 15.42
CA LEU A 864 33.94 -0.69 15.14
C LEU A 864 35.23 -1.36 15.63
N ALA A 865 35.19 -2.08 16.75
CA ALA A 865 36.37 -2.73 17.32
C ALA A 865 36.94 -3.87 16.48
N ARG A 866 36.13 -4.49 15.63
CA ARG A 866 36.50 -5.63 14.78
C ARG A 866 36.97 -5.24 13.38
N LEU A 867 36.72 -3.98 12.98
CA LEU A 867 37.16 -3.49 11.69
C LEU A 867 38.69 -3.48 11.65
N THR A 868 39.22 -3.39 10.44
CA THR A 868 40.64 -3.32 10.14
C THR A 868 40.90 -2.19 9.15
N PRO A 869 42.12 -1.63 9.08
CA PRO A 869 42.48 -0.65 8.07
C PRO A 869 42.13 -1.12 6.65
N GLY A 870 41.39 -0.32 5.91
CA GLY A 870 40.84 -0.63 4.59
C GLY A 870 39.36 -1.02 4.59
N ASP A 871 38.80 -1.46 5.72
CA ASP A 871 37.37 -1.73 5.83
C ASP A 871 36.53 -0.46 5.65
N THR A 872 35.34 -0.61 5.11
CA THR A 872 34.40 0.51 4.91
C THR A 872 33.10 0.27 5.67
N PHE A 873 32.55 1.33 6.26
CA PHE A 873 31.21 1.33 6.86
C PHE A 873 30.42 2.56 6.43
N PHE A 874 29.10 2.54 6.60
CA PHE A 874 28.26 3.69 6.26
C PHE A 874 28.10 4.63 7.45
N GLY A 875 28.23 5.92 7.17
CA GLY A 875 28.05 6.97 8.15
C GLY A 875 27.75 8.32 7.54
N HIS A 876 27.49 9.31 8.39
CA HIS A 876 27.42 10.70 7.97
C HIS A 876 27.87 11.63 9.10
N VAL A 877 28.45 12.76 8.72
CA VAL A 877 28.79 13.83 9.64
C VAL A 877 27.49 14.56 9.98
N ARG A 878 27.29 14.78 11.27
CA ARG A 878 26.16 15.51 11.82
C ARG A 878 26.68 16.60 12.73
N VAL A 879 26.20 17.81 12.49
CA VAL A 879 26.39 18.93 13.40
C VAL A 879 25.43 18.76 14.59
N PRO A 880 25.91 18.76 15.85
CA PRO A 880 25.05 18.80 17.02
C PRO A 880 24.12 20.02 16.98
N ALA A 881 22.95 19.91 17.62
CA ALA A 881 22.01 21.02 17.72
C ALA A 881 21.75 21.32 19.22
N PRO A 882 22.26 22.44 19.76
CA PRO A 882 23.09 23.47 19.10
C PRO A 882 24.51 22.99 18.74
N PRO A 883 25.22 23.64 17.80
CA PRO A 883 26.58 23.25 17.41
C PRO A 883 27.55 23.30 18.60
N PHE A 884 28.30 22.21 18.80
CA PHE A 884 29.32 22.11 19.84
C PHE A 884 30.68 22.53 19.27
N ARG A 885 31.04 23.81 19.41
CA ARG A 885 32.18 24.41 18.68
C ARG A 885 33.12 25.19 19.59
N PRO A 886 34.43 25.19 19.34
CA PRO A 886 35.33 26.10 20.03
C PRO A 886 34.99 27.56 19.66
N PRO A 887 35.39 28.55 20.47
CA PRO A 887 35.15 29.96 20.15
C PRO A 887 35.81 30.35 18.83
N ALA A 888 35.12 31.19 18.05
CA ALA A 888 35.65 31.67 16.76
C ALA A 888 36.92 32.54 16.92
N ASP A 889 37.04 33.28 18.03
CA ASP A 889 38.29 33.96 18.38
C ASP A 889 39.18 33.02 19.21
N PRO A 890 40.35 32.60 18.71
CA PRO A 890 41.22 31.69 19.43
C PRO A 890 41.82 32.28 20.71
N ARG A 891 41.72 33.60 20.91
CA ARG A 891 42.14 34.29 22.14
C ARG A 891 41.11 34.15 23.26
N THR A 892 39.89 33.71 22.97
CA THR A 892 38.87 33.48 23.99
C THR A 892 39.26 32.28 24.87
N PRO A 893 39.24 32.43 26.20
CA PRO A 893 39.59 31.32 27.08
C PRO A 893 38.62 30.14 27.01
N MET A 894 39.12 28.92 27.28
CA MET A 894 38.30 27.71 27.32
C MET A 894 38.47 26.91 28.61
N ILE A 895 37.36 26.40 29.13
CA ILE A 895 37.30 25.43 30.23
C ILE A 895 36.70 24.15 29.67
N LEU A 896 37.51 23.12 29.54
CA LEU A 896 37.14 21.83 28.94
C LEU A 896 36.99 20.79 30.06
N VAL A 897 35.87 20.10 30.15
CA VAL A 897 35.60 19.08 31.17
C VAL A 897 35.13 17.81 30.49
N GLY A 898 35.96 16.76 30.52
CA GLY A 898 35.66 15.53 29.79
C GLY A 898 36.41 14.31 30.29
N PRO A 899 35.91 13.61 31.32
CA PRO A 899 36.50 12.37 31.78
C PRO A 899 36.23 11.21 30.82
N GLY A 900 37.17 10.26 30.76
CA GLY A 900 37.10 9.08 29.92
C GLY A 900 36.89 9.44 28.46
N THR A 901 35.90 8.83 27.81
CA THR A 901 35.57 9.10 26.40
C THR A 901 35.01 10.51 26.18
N GLY A 902 34.66 11.25 27.24
CA GLY A 902 34.29 12.67 27.15
C GLY A 902 35.43 13.57 26.65
N VAL A 903 36.68 13.08 26.65
CA VAL A 903 37.81 13.81 26.05
C VAL A 903 37.71 13.92 24.53
N ALA A 904 36.84 13.13 23.88
CA ALA A 904 36.77 13.00 22.44
C ALA A 904 36.69 14.35 21.70
N PRO A 905 35.60 15.15 21.78
CA PRO A 905 35.52 16.40 21.03
C PRO A 905 36.55 17.43 21.53
N LEU A 906 36.91 17.35 22.81
CA LEU A 906 37.86 18.27 23.45
C LEU A 906 39.28 18.09 22.89
N ARG A 907 39.66 16.86 22.51
CA ARG A 907 40.91 16.59 21.78
C ARG A 907 40.93 17.33 20.45
N GLY A 908 39.81 17.33 19.70
CA GLY A 908 39.69 18.09 18.46
C GLY A 908 39.86 19.60 18.68
N PHE A 909 39.25 20.15 19.73
CA PHE A 909 39.41 21.57 20.09
C PHE A 909 40.86 21.93 20.42
N LEU A 910 41.57 21.03 21.13
CA LEU A 910 42.98 21.23 21.46
C LEU A 910 43.88 21.11 20.22
N GLN A 911 43.53 20.28 19.23
CA GLN A 911 44.23 20.24 17.94
C GLN A 911 44.05 21.54 17.14
N ASP A 912 42.81 22.05 17.00
CA ASP A 912 42.53 23.35 16.36
C ASP A 912 43.34 24.47 17.01
N ARG A 913 43.43 24.42 18.33
CA ARG A 913 44.13 25.40 19.14
C ARG A 913 45.65 25.27 19.06
N ALA A 914 46.18 24.05 19.00
CA ALA A 914 47.61 23.80 18.82
C ALA A 914 48.10 24.30 17.46
N ALA A 915 47.25 24.25 16.43
CA ALA A 915 47.53 24.77 15.09
C ALA A 915 47.58 26.32 15.02
N GLN A 916 47.08 27.01 16.05
CA GLN A 916 46.97 28.48 16.05
C GLN A 916 48.07 29.15 16.90
N PRO A 917 48.81 30.13 16.34
CA PRO A 917 49.92 30.78 17.04
C PRO A 917 49.48 31.78 18.13
N ALA A 918 48.28 32.37 18.00
CA ALA A 918 47.71 33.31 18.97
C ALA A 918 46.51 32.64 19.68
N ARG A 919 46.72 32.15 20.91
CA ARG A 919 45.74 31.37 21.66
C ARG A 919 45.56 31.90 23.09
N GLY A 920 44.31 32.05 23.56
CA GLY A 920 43.97 32.48 24.94
C GLY A 920 44.22 31.36 25.96
N PRO A 921 44.06 31.48 27.27
CA PRO A 921 44.25 30.34 28.19
C PRO A 921 43.23 29.19 27.99
N ALA A 922 43.65 27.93 28.21
CA ALA A 922 42.73 26.78 28.19
C ALA A 922 43.06 25.79 29.31
N LYS A 923 42.03 25.31 30.01
CA LYS A 923 42.15 24.30 31.08
C LYS A 923 41.35 23.05 30.71
N LEU A 924 41.95 21.87 30.85
CA LEU A 924 41.27 20.59 30.65
C LEU A 924 41.18 19.82 31.96
N PHE A 925 39.95 19.61 32.43
CA PHE A 925 39.62 18.73 33.54
C PHE A 925 39.34 17.32 33.00
N TYR A 926 40.35 16.46 33.04
CA TYR A 926 40.29 15.09 32.56
C TYR A 926 40.26 14.10 33.73
N GLY A 927 39.52 13.01 33.58
CA GLY A 927 39.47 11.96 34.59
C GLY A 927 39.47 10.57 33.99
N CYS A 928 40.17 9.64 34.64
CA CYS A 928 40.15 8.22 34.29
C CYS A 928 40.23 7.36 35.56
N ARG A 929 40.28 6.03 35.42
CA ARG A 929 40.37 5.15 36.59
C ARG A 929 41.79 5.14 37.15
N HIS A 930 42.78 4.91 36.29
CA HIS A 930 44.19 4.83 36.67
C HIS A 930 45.10 5.33 35.55
N PRO A 931 46.17 6.11 35.85
CA PRO A 931 47.04 6.72 34.83
C PRO A 931 47.75 5.72 33.92
N GLU A 932 48.05 4.52 34.42
CA GLU A 932 48.70 3.45 33.65
C GLU A 932 47.74 2.54 32.87
N HIS A 933 46.42 2.73 33.03
CA HIS A 933 45.42 1.86 32.39
C HIS A 933 44.64 2.59 31.29
N ASP A 934 43.95 3.68 31.64
CA ASP A 934 42.93 4.31 30.79
C ASP A 934 43.08 5.84 30.71
N PHE A 935 44.31 6.34 30.84
CA PHE A 935 44.65 7.72 30.49
C PHE A 935 44.73 7.87 28.96
N LEU A 936 43.57 8.06 28.34
CA LEU A 936 43.40 8.18 26.89
C LEU A 936 44.23 9.36 26.36
N TYR A 937 44.98 9.12 25.28
CA TYR A 937 45.83 10.13 24.63
C TYR A 937 46.88 10.76 25.55
N ARG A 938 47.33 10.05 26.60
CA ARG A 938 48.29 10.53 27.61
C ARG A 938 49.48 11.28 27.01
N ASP A 939 50.19 10.66 26.07
CA ASP A 939 51.43 11.20 25.53
C ASP A 939 51.18 12.52 24.76
N GLU A 940 50.06 12.62 24.05
CA GLU A 940 49.66 13.82 23.31
C GLU A 940 49.22 14.95 24.26
N LEU A 941 48.39 14.63 25.27
CA LEU A 941 47.93 15.61 26.25
C LEU A 941 49.08 16.20 27.06
N LEU A 942 50.02 15.37 27.53
CA LEU A 942 51.21 15.83 28.25
C LEU A 942 52.13 16.68 27.37
N ALA A 943 52.24 16.36 26.07
CA ALA A 943 53.01 17.19 25.14
C ALA A 943 52.36 18.56 24.91
N TRP A 944 51.03 18.63 24.88
CA TRP A 944 50.29 19.90 24.81
C TRP A 944 50.37 20.72 26.09
N GLU A 945 50.42 20.08 27.25
CA GLU A 945 50.72 20.76 28.51
C GLU A 945 52.12 21.39 28.51
N ALA A 946 53.14 20.61 28.15
CA ALA A 946 54.52 21.07 28.10
C ALA A 946 54.75 22.22 27.09
N SER A 947 53.94 22.28 26.03
CA SER A 947 53.98 23.34 25.01
C SER A 947 53.02 24.51 25.27
N GLY A 948 52.31 24.51 26.41
CA GLY A 948 51.39 25.60 26.79
C GLY A 948 50.17 25.70 25.88
N VAL A 949 49.72 24.60 25.28
CA VAL A 949 48.45 24.53 24.55
C VAL A 949 47.29 24.46 25.53
N VAL A 950 47.43 23.68 26.61
CA VAL A 950 46.42 23.45 27.65
C VAL A 950 47.08 23.29 29.01
N ASP A 951 46.35 23.56 30.08
CA ASP A 951 46.72 23.23 31.46
C ASP A 951 45.87 22.05 31.96
N LEU A 952 46.51 20.96 32.41
CA LEU A 952 45.81 19.70 32.72
C LEU A 952 45.48 19.58 34.20
N HIS A 953 44.20 19.38 34.49
CA HIS A 953 43.70 19.06 35.81
C HIS A 953 43.17 17.62 35.82
N LEU A 954 43.94 16.72 36.43
CA LEU A 954 43.68 15.28 36.37
C LEU A 954 42.85 14.79 37.56
N ALA A 955 42.07 13.73 37.36
CA ALA A 955 41.36 13.02 38.42
C ALA A 955 41.42 11.50 38.20
N PHE A 956 41.79 10.75 39.24
CA PHE A 956 41.95 9.29 39.16
C PHE A 956 41.02 8.59 40.15
N SER A 957 40.00 7.91 39.63
CA SER A 957 38.93 7.37 40.48
C SER A 957 39.32 6.11 41.25
N ALA A 958 40.38 5.42 40.83
CA ALA A 958 40.89 4.17 41.40
C ALA A 958 42.32 4.28 41.97
N GLN A 959 42.83 5.50 42.13
CA GLN A 959 44.12 5.76 42.79
C GLN A 959 43.86 6.53 44.09
N GLU A 960 43.90 5.82 45.22
CA GLU A 960 43.52 6.37 46.54
C GLU A 960 44.39 7.57 46.97
N GLU A 961 45.66 7.60 46.56
CA GLU A 961 46.62 8.65 46.91
C GLU A 961 46.43 9.96 46.10
N HIS A 962 45.61 9.94 45.04
CA HIS A 962 45.40 11.12 44.21
C HIS A 962 44.40 12.10 44.86
N PRO A 963 44.69 13.41 44.94
CA PRO A 963 43.85 14.38 45.67
C PRO A 963 42.46 14.60 45.04
N HIS A 964 42.30 14.26 43.76
CA HIS A 964 41.04 14.43 43.03
C HIS A 964 40.55 13.08 42.52
N ARG A 965 39.44 12.61 43.09
CA ARG A 965 38.79 11.36 42.67
C ARG A 965 37.97 11.51 41.38
N TYR A 966 37.35 12.66 41.17
CA TYR A 966 36.51 12.98 40.00
C TYR A 966 36.77 14.41 39.53
N VAL A 967 36.41 14.72 38.28
CA VAL A 967 36.72 15.99 37.62
C VAL A 967 36.13 17.21 38.33
N GLN A 968 34.96 17.09 38.97
CA GLN A 968 34.40 18.19 39.76
C GLN A 968 35.23 18.51 41.01
N HIS A 969 35.96 17.54 41.58
CA HIS A 969 36.88 17.82 42.69
C HIS A 969 38.13 18.57 42.23
N ALA A 970 38.64 18.24 41.04
CA ALA A 970 39.74 18.98 40.42
C ALA A 970 39.29 20.40 40.04
N LEU A 971 38.06 20.55 39.54
CA LEU A 971 37.44 21.85 39.23
C LEU A 971 37.24 22.70 40.48
N ALA A 972 36.76 22.11 41.58
CA ALA A 972 36.63 22.78 42.87
C ALA A 972 37.98 23.30 43.38
N ALA A 973 39.03 22.48 43.28
CA ALA A 973 40.39 22.84 43.70
C ALA A 973 40.97 23.99 42.86
N ALA A 974 40.68 24.03 41.57
CA ALA A 974 41.08 25.11 40.65
C ALA A 974 40.08 26.29 40.62
N GLY A 975 39.14 26.36 41.56
CA GLY A 975 37.97 27.24 41.48
C GLY A 975 38.29 28.74 41.32
N ASP A 976 39.38 29.22 41.94
CA ASP A 976 39.81 30.62 41.80
C ASP A 976 40.25 30.95 40.37
N GLU A 977 41.04 30.08 39.76
CA GLU A 977 41.51 30.24 38.38
C GLU A 977 40.37 30.06 37.38
N VAL A 978 39.47 29.10 37.64
CA VAL A 978 38.25 28.90 36.83
C VAL A 978 37.37 30.15 36.86
N TRP A 979 37.22 30.78 38.03
CA TRP A 979 36.44 32.02 38.16
C TRP A 979 37.07 33.18 37.37
N GLU A 980 38.39 33.34 37.45
CA GLU A 980 39.11 34.36 36.69
C GLU A 980 38.90 34.20 35.17
N LEU A 981 38.96 32.96 34.67
CA LEU A 981 38.68 32.69 33.26
C LEU A 981 37.22 32.99 32.89
N LEU A 982 36.26 32.63 33.74
CA LEU A 982 34.84 32.94 33.51
C LEU A 982 34.58 34.45 33.43
N ASP A 983 35.26 35.26 34.26
CA ASP A 983 35.19 36.72 34.23
C ASP A 983 35.80 37.30 32.95
N GLN A 984 36.88 36.69 32.44
CA GLN A 984 37.50 37.00 31.14
C GLN A 984 36.68 36.56 29.91
N GLY A 985 35.46 36.04 30.11
CA GLY A 985 34.61 35.63 29.00
C GLY A 985 34.79 34.19 28.54
N ALA A 986 35.39 33.31 29.36
CA ALA A 986 35.62 31.90 28.99
C ALA A 986 34.35 31.18 28.53
N HIS A 987 34.55 30.24 27.60
CA HIS A 987 33.57 29.25 27.21
C HIS A 987 33.83 27.92 27.93
N VAL A 988 32.77 27.32 28.45
CA VAL A 988 32.80 26.05 29.19
C VAL A 988 32.18 24.96 28.34
N TYR A 989 32.90 23.84 28.23
CA TYR A 989 32.51 22.68 27.44
C TYR A 989 32.53 21.44 28.32
N VAL A 990 31.39 20.77 28.44
CA VAL A 990 31.25 19.55 29.25
C VAL A 990 30.88 18.38 28.34
N CYS A 991 31.68 17.32 28.34
CA CYS A 991 31.44 16.15 27.50
C CYS A 991 31.60 14.83 28.29
N GLY A 992 30.75 13.83 28.00
CA GLY A 992 30.80 12.51 28.64
C GLY A 992 29.49 12.08 29.28
N ASP A 993 29.55 11.56 30.52
CA ASP A 993 28.39 10.99 31.23
C ASP A 993 27.36 12.06 31.63
N GLY A 994 26.20 12.04 30.97
CA GLY A 994 25.08 12.94 31.25
C GLY A 994 24.27 12.57 32.49
N ALA A 995 24.36 11.33 32.97
CA ALA A 995 23.55 10.87 34.09
C ALA A 995 24.13 11.29 35.45
N ARG A 996 25.46 11.32 35.59
CA ARG A 996 26.13 11.63 36.87
C ARG A 996 27.18 12.74 36.77
N MET A 997 28.06 12.68 35.78
CA MET A 997 29.18 13.61 35.69
C MET A 997 28.73 15.03 35.36
N ALA A 998 27.92 15.23 34.32
CA ALA A 998 27.50 16.57 33.92
C ALA A 998 26.67 17.31 35.00
N PRO A 999 25.71 16.67 35.70
CA PRO A 999 25.05 17.28 36.85
C PRO A 999 26.01 17.66 37.98
N ALA A 1000 27.01 16.83 38.28
CA ALA A 1000 28.00 17.11 39.32
C ALA A 1000 28.90 18.31 38.97
N VAL A 1001 29.30 18.44 37.70
CA VAL A 1001 30.07 19.59 37.21
C VAL A 1001 29.22 20.87 37.24
N ARG A 1002 27.95 20.80 36.83
CA ARG A 1002 27.02 21.94 36.90
C ARG A 1002 26.79 22.39 38.34
N ALA A 1003 26.64 21.44 39.27
CA ALA A 1003 26.49 21.74 40.69
C ALA A 1003 27.74 22.47 41.23
N GLU A 1004 28.94 21.95 40.94
CA GLU A 1004 30.18 22.58 41.42
C GLU A 1004 30.37 24.01 40.85
N LEU A 1005 30.08 24.23 39.57
CA LEU A 1005 30.13 25.56 38.96
C LEU A 1005 29.08 26.52 39.57
N SER A 1006 27.90 26.01 39.92
CA SER A 1006 26.86 26.80 40.61
C SER A 1006 27.32 27.19 42.02
N ASP A 1007 27.93 26.24 42.73
CA ASP A 1007 28.49 26.46 44.05
C ASP A 1007 29.66 27.45 43.98
N LEU A 1008 30.52 27.35 42.97
CA LEU A 1008 31.59 28.32 42.72
C LEU A 1008 31.03 29.74 42.51
N TYR A 1009 30.01 29.88 41.66
CA TYR A 1009 29.33 31.18 41.44
C TYR A 1009 28.74 31.73 42.75
N ALA A 1010 28.06 30.90 43.53
CA ALA A 1010 27.50 31.30 44.82
C ALA A 1010 28.60 31.73 45.81
N ARG A 1011 29.70 30.99 45.90
CA ARG A 1011 30.86 31.34 46.76
C ARG A 1011 31.50 32.66 46.38
N LYS A 1012 31.54 33.01 45.08
CA LYS A 1012 32.20 34.22 44.57
C LYS A 1012 31.32 35.47 44.60
N THR A 1013 30.00 35.30 44.49
CA THR A 1013 29.05 36.42 44.37
C THR A 1013 28.14 36.61 45.59
N GLY A 1014 28.06 35.62 46.48
CA GLY A 1014 27.07 35.60 47.57
C GLY A 1014 25.64 35.34 47.08
N SER A 1015 25.47 34.89 45.84
CA SER A 1015 24.16 34.67 45.20
C SER A 1015 23.40 33.48 45.79
N THR A 1016 22.07 33.53 45.67
CA THR A 1016 21.17 32.42 46.00
C THR A 1016 21.17 31.33 44.90
N PRO A 1017 20.69 30.10 45.19
CA PRO A 1017 20.57 29.05 44.18
C PRO A 1017 19.73 29.44 42.96
N ALA A 1018 18.68 30.25 43.14
CA ALA A 1018 17.85 30.74 42.04
C ALA A 1018 18.65 31.67 41.10
N GLN A 1019 19.46 32.56 41.66
CA GLN A 1019 20.32 33.46 40.88
C GLN A 1019 21.46 32.69 40.18
N ALA A 1020 21.99 31.63 40.80
CA ALA A 1020 22.96 30.75 40.13
C ALA A 1020 22.33 30.01 38.94
N ALA A 1021 21.07 29.60 39.04
CA ALA A 1021 20.34 29.00 37.92
C ALA A 1021 20.09 30.00 36.78
N GLU A 1022 19.72 31.25 37.09
CA GLU A 1022 19.57 32.32 36.08
C GLU A 1022 20.90 32.64 35.38
N TRP A 1023 22.00 32.71 36.13
CA TRP A 1023 23.34 32.89 35.57
C TRP A 1023 23.71 31.77 34.58
N PHE A 1024 23.40 30.52 34.94
CA PHE A 1024 23.63 29.37 34.06
C PHE A 1024 22.81 29.46 32.77
N LEU A 1025 21.53 29.80 32.86
CA LEU A 1025 20.67 30.01 31.69
C LEU A 1025 21.20 31.12 30.79
N ALA A 1026 21.75 32.19 31.36
CA ALA A 1026 22.38 33.26 30.60
C ALA A 1026 23.66 32.80 29.88
N LEU A 1027 24.48 31.95 30.51
CA LEU A 1027 25.66 31.36 29.87
C LEU A 1027 25.29 30.41 28.73
N GLU A 1028 24.25 29.58 28.91
CA GLU A 1028 23.73 28.69 27.87
C GLU A 1028 23.18 29.52 26.69
N ALA A 1029 22.37 30.55 26.97
CA ALA A 1029 21.82 31.45 25.96
C ALA A 1029 22.90 32.22 25.19
N ALA A 1030 24.00 32.59 25.85
CA ALA A 1030 25.14 33.24 25.23
C ALA A 1030 26.09 32.28 24.49
N GLY A 1031 25.80 30.96 24.48
CA GLY A 1031 26.67 29.94 23.89
C GLY A 1031 28.00 29.75 24.63
N ARG A 1032 28.11 30.26 25.86
CA ARG A 1032 29.31 30.21 26.71
C ARG A 1032 29.35 28.99 27.62
N TYR A 1033 28.25 28.27 27.77
CA TYR A 1033 28.22 26.96 28.41
C TYR A 1033 27.56 25.97 27.46
N GLN A 1034 28.32 24.97 27.02
CA GLN A 1034 27.87 23.97 26.04
C GLN A 1034 28.11 22.57 26.60
N GLN A 1035 27.22 21.64 26.23
CA GLN A 1035 27.31 20.25 26.65
C GLN A 1035 27.22 19.30 25.45
N ASP A 1036 28.04 18.26 25.47
CA ASP A 1036 27.99 17.11 24.55
C ASP A 1036 27.98 15.81 25.39
N VAL A 1037 26.83 15.48 25.96
CA VAL A 1037 26.69 14.44 27.00
C VAL A 1037 25.75 13.33 26.58
N PHE A 1038 26.07 12.11 27.01
CA PHE A 1038 25.40 10.86 26.61
C PHE A 1038 25.13 9.98 27.84
N ALA A 1039 24.15 9.07 27.75
CA ALA A 1039 23.73 8.16 28.83
C ALA A 1039 23.78 6.69 28.40
#